data_AF-A0A976QTY1-F1
#
_entry.id   AF-A0A976QTY1-F1
#
_cell.length_a   1.000
_cell.length_b   1.000
_cell.length_c   1.000
_cell.angle_alpha   90.00
_cell.angle_beta   90.00
_cell.angle_gamma   90.00
#
_symmetry.space_group_name_H-M   'P 1'
#
loop_
_entity.id
_entity.type
_entity.pdbx_description
1 polymer ?
#
loop_
_entity_poly.entity_id
_entity_poly.type
_entity_poly.pdbx_seq_one_letter_code
_entity_poly.pdbx_strand_id
1 'polypeptide(L)'
;MAIVEDSIVTESSLRFYYKNFCPVKDLIRWISYEDSTILNKREISFTYQKGGMNDISEIYVRWQSFDGSDKFYKTLCEFDTVPFKFDIGAIYSKKIALMHLTTDFKPVQRELVFDIDMDDYDNYRTCCTEKKVCIKCWRFIKIAVELITRTLQVDFGFKNILWVYSGRRGIHCWVCDSKARNLPAEGRISIIDYLNLISEGHTKKVNVYGMESHPLIARAFDICYSNFKDLLVEQNLFKNKEHVNSLLDYIPEKYTPARKVVTNAGRVVSSLDFFNSLCDSLNVIRPEEYVTTTKPHMSGIHMANRGMRNNFPSFFMDIVIAFSYPRLDVNVTKDIGHLLKAPFCVHAKTGRICVPVDHENIDRFNPQSVPTVESLQNFFDRGGDPQNSPISQYVVYFREKFLSRCIVSTKTGRKQGCETQTMKYVVVIGGTMSGIGKGTLLSSIGVVLRSRNISISAVKIDPYLNLDAGTISPNEHGEVYVLHDGGESDLDLGNYERFLNLQLTRDHSLTSGKVYSRVFEKERKGDFLGKTVQVVPHIIQEVIDWIEDVAKKNVDRLGWRDPEMCLLEIGGTVGDIESEVYVETIRQLKLTLGNENVCLCHLSYVPLVGREDEQKSKPTQHSVKALLQRGLQPDMIFCRCPNELTGETKRKIAFFTQVHYKHVISVHNTSDLYQVPLMLDAQNVAESILELLKFKPNNSIPMPPEYSMKHWSTFCENPNNEKVTVAMVGKYNASTDTYLSVLNALKHSALECNLKLNLKWIDFAELKDYGSKKFEENFKDVDGVLIPGGFGTRGLDGKRLSVRYCRDKKVPLLGICLALQLTVVEVAQEFEPKACHGEDSKLPPKYHAVSLMPEYEGKGNKGASMRLGAKETKLVKGTIAYDLYDHKDVIVERHRHRYQVNPDYEERLEKHGVVFSGRDPVKNRVSILELKDHPFYLCTQFHPEYTSTPIKPSPPYLGFILACKNRLKERLAKNGGKLLSGSSYHKKE
;
A
#
# COMPACT_ATOMS: atom_id res chain seq x y z
N MET A 1 -41.43 15.07 5.55
CA MET A 1 -41.34 16.51 5.88
C MET A 1 -41.40 17.30 4.59
N ALA A 2 -42.34 18.24 4.49
CA ALA A 2 -42.50 19.12 3.34
C ALA A 2 -41.22 19.97 3.14
N ILE A 3 -40.89 20.24 1.88
CA ILE A 3 -39.79 21.14 1.49
C ILE A 3 -40.14 22.51 2.06
N VAL A 4 -39.35 22.97 3.03
CA VAL A 4 -39.42 24.35 3.53
C VAL A 4 -39.18 25.29 2.35
N GLU A 5 -40.08 26.27 2.24
CA GLU A 5 -40.07 27.35 1.26
C GLU A 5 -38.71 28.05 1.18
N ASP A 6 -38.42 28.63 0.01
CA ASP A 6 -37.15 29.26 -0.36
C ASP A 6 -36.56 30.10 0.79
N SER A 7 -35.54 29.55 1.49
CA SER A 7 -34.82 30.29 2.53
C SER A 7 -34.17 31.50 1.87
N ILE A 8 -34.62 32.71 2.20
CA ILE A 8 -34.05 33.94 1.67
C ILE A 8 -32.62 34.04 2.19
N VAL A 9 -31.65 33.76 1.32
CA VAL A 9 -30.23 33.93 1.60
C VAL A 9 -29.95 35.43 1.65
N THR A 10 -29.78 35.98 2.86
CA THR A 10 -29.43 37.38 3.04
C THR A 10 -27.92 37.58 2.98
N GLU A 11 -27.48 38.78 2.63
CA GLU A 11 -26.07 39.18 2.67
C GLU A 11 -25.43 39.00 4.05
N SER A 12 -26.19 39.28 5.13
CA SER A 12 -25.73 39.05 6.50
C SER A 12 -25.50 37.56 6.79
N SER A 13 -26.39 36.69 6.34
CA SER A 13 -26.25 35.23 6.50
C SER A 13 -25.08 34.66 5.70
N LEU A 14 -24.83 35.19 4.49
CA LEU A 14 -23.69 34.81 3.64
C LEU A 14 -22.36 35.20 4.27
N ARG A 15 -22.24 36.45 4.75
CA ARG A 15 -21.03 36.93 5.41
C ARG A 15 -20.73 36.10 6.65
N PHE A 16 -21.77 35.81 7.43
CA PHE A 16 -21.66 34.94 8.60
C PHE A 16 -21.15 33.54 8.22
N TYR A 17 -21.69 32.95 7.15
CA TYR A 17 -21.23 31.65 6.65
C TYR A 17 -19.76 31.68 6.20
N TYR A 18 -19.35 32.66 5.38
CA TYR A 18 -17.97 32.75 4.91
C TYR A 18 -16.96 32.92 6.04
N LYS A 19 -17.32 33.72 7.05
CA LYS A 19 -16.45 33.99 8.19
C LYS A 19 -16.30 32.81 9.15
N ASN A 20 -17.37 32.04 9.36
CA ASN A 20 -17.39 31.04 10.43
C ASN A 20 -17.30 29.59 9.94
N PHE A 21 -17.77 29.27 8.73
CA PHE A 21 -17.92 27.89 8.26
C PHE A 21 -17.18 27.57 6.97
N CYS A 22 -17.04 28.54 6.06
CA CYS A 22 -16.39 28.29 4.76
C CYS A 22 -14.87 28.11 4.93
N PRO A 23 -14.26 27.04 4.37
CA PRO A 23 -12.82 26.81 4.47
C PRO A 23 -12.04 27.65 3.45
N VAL A 24 -12.13 28.97 3.54
CA VAL A 24 -11.58 29.92 2.54
C VAL A 24 -10.08 29.71 2.30
N LYS A 25 -9.30 29.40 3.36
CA LYS A 25 -7.87 29.11 3.22
C LYS A 25 -7.60 27.87 2.36
N ASP A 26 -8.39 26.82 2.53
CA ASP A 26 -8.25 25.58 1.76
C ASP A 26 -8.71 25.78 0.31
N LEU A 27 -9.75 26.59 0.08
CA LEU A 27 -10.17 27.01 -1.26
C LEU A 27 -9.07 27.78 -1.98
N ILE A 28 -8.41 28.73 -1.32
CA ILE A 28 -7.27 29.47 -1.90
C ILE A 28 -6.16 28.50 -2.28
N ARG A 29 -5.82 27.54 -1.41
CA ARG A 29 -4.80 26.52 -1.71
C ARG A 29 -5.16 25.69 -2.94
N TRP A 30 -6.42 25.29 -3.07
CA TRP A 30 -6.93 24.55 -4.22
C TRP A 30 -6.79 25.34 -5.53
N ILE A 31 -7.39 26.54 -5.61
CA ILE A 31 -7.46 27.32 -6.87
C ILE A 31 -6.08 27.83 -7.32
N SER A 32 -5.16 28.02 -6.37
CA SER A 32 -3.78 28.44 -6.61
C SER A 32 -2.79 27.29 -6.77
N TYR A 33 -3.18 26.04 -6.46
CA TYR A 33 -2.26 24.91 -6.37
C TYR A 33 -1.01 25.20 -5.50
N GLU A 34 -1.17 26.01 -4.44
CA GLU A 34 -0.10 26.55 -3.59
C GLU A 34 0.94 27.45 -4.28
N ASP A 35 0.68 27.89 -5.51
CA ASP A 35 1.48 28.92 -6.19
C ASP A 35 0.80 30.29 -6.06
N SER A 36 1.36 31.17 -5.24
CA SER A 36 0.85 32.53 -5.01
C SER A 36 0.79 33.38 -6.28
N THR A 37 1.55 33.03 -7.32
CA THR A 37 1.54 33.75 -8.61
C THR A 37 0.38 33.34 -9.52
N ILE A 38 -0.32 32.25 -9.23
CA ILE A 38 -1.46 31.79 -10.03
C ILE A 38 -2.69 32.66 -9.80
N LEU A 39 -2.93 33.16 -8.58
CA LEU A 39 -4.17 33.89 -8.24
C LEU A 39 -4.43 35.15 -9.10
N ASN A 40 -3.39 35.83 -9.57
CA ASN A 40 -3.55 37.01 -10.44
C ASN A 40 -3.64 36.66 -11.94
N LYS A 41 -3.41 35.39 -12.29
CA LYS A 41 -3.56 34.81 -13.64
C LYS A 41 -4.79 33.91 -13.74
N ARG A 42 -5.41 33.55 -12.62
CA ARG A 42 -6.58 32.70 -12.50
C ARG A 42 -7.84 33.53 -12.72
N GLU A 43 -8.67 33.10 -13.67
CA GLU A 43 -9.98 33.71 -13.85
C GLU A 43 -10.94 33.23 -12.78
N ILE A 44 -11.56 34.19 -12.10
CA ILE A 44 -12.62 33.96 -11.12
C ILE A 44 -13.78 34.86 -11.51
N SER A 45 -15.00 34.34 -11.43
CA SER A 45 -16.20 35.16 -11.50
C SER A 45 -16.94 35.12 -10.18
N PHE A 46 -17.64 36.22 -9.88
CA PHE A 46 -18.48 36.34 -8.70
C PHE A 46 -19.90 36.70 -9.14
N THR A 47 -20.88 36.04 -8.56
CA THR A 47 -22.28 36.46 -8.65
C THR A 47 -22.69 37.07 -7.33
N TYR A 48 -23.06 38.35 -7.38
CA TYR A 48 -23.62 39.10 -6.26
C TYR A 48 -25.14 39.23 -6.45
N GLN A 49 -25.85 39.43 -5.34
CA GLN A 49 -27.27 39.69 -5.35
C GLN A 49 -27.51 41.15 -4.96
N LYS A 50 -28.34 41.88 -5.72
CA LYS A 50 -28.70 43.28 -5.42
C LYS A 50 -30.21 43.49 -5.57
N GLY A 51 -30.87 43.98 -4.52
CA GLY A 51 -32.29 44.34 -4.54
C GLY A 51 -33.05 43.98 -3.26
N GLY A 52 -34.18 44.66 -3.02
CA GLY A 52 -35.09 44.42 -1.91
C GLY A 52 -36.03 43.22 -2.16
N MET A 53 -36.85 42.90 -1.15
CA MET A 53 -37.64 41.66 -0.98
C MET A 53 -38.46 41.17 -2.20
N ASN A 54 -38.72 42.03 -3.20
CA ASN A 54 -39.57 41.73 -4.37
C ASN A 54 -38.88 41.87 -5.74
N ASP A 55 -37.60 42.27 -5.83
CA ASP A 55 -36.89 42.37 -7.12
C ASP A 55 -35.40 42.05 -6.96
N ILE A 56 -35.06 40.78 -7.20
CA ILE A 56 -33.69 40.26 -7.02
C ILE A 56 -32.96 40.34 -8.36
N SER A 57 -32.02 41.28 -8.49
CA SER A 57 -31.10 41.33 -9.64
C SER A 57 -29.78 40.64 -9.31
N GLU A 58 -29.34 39.70 -10.15
CA GLU A 58 -28.03 39.05 -10.05
C GLU A 58 -26.99 39.85 -10.85
N ILE A 59 -25.91 40.26 -10.19
CA ILE A 59 -24.78 40.93 -10.84
C ILE A 59 -23.67 39.91 -11.01
N TYR A 60 -23.42 39.52 -12.26
CA TYR A 60 -22.33 38.63 -12.63
C TYR A 60 -21.09 39.44 -13.01
N VAL A 61 -20.03 39.31 -12.22
CA VAL A 61 -18.75 40.00 -12.42
C VAL A 61 -17.71 38.97 -12.85
N ARG A 62 -17.23 39.08 -14.09
CA ARG A 62 -16.24 38.18 -14.68
C ARG A 62 -14.82 38.79 -14.63
N TRP A 63 -13.81 38.01 -15.00
CA TRP A 63 -12.41 38.45 -15.13
C TRP A 63 -11.78 38.97 -13.83
N GLN A 64 -12.23 38.46 -12.69
CA GLN A 64 -11.64 38.80 -11.40
C GLN A 64 -10.38 37.95 -11.18
N SER A 65 -9.37 38.57 -10.55
CA SER A 65 -8.10 37.93 -10.21
C SER A 65 -7.47 38.68 -9.03
N PHE A 66 -6.55 38.05 -8.31
CA PHE A 66 -6.08 38.56 -7.02
C PHE A 66 -4.55 38.51 -6.91
N ASP A 67 -3.91 39.63 -6.60
CA ASP A 67 -2.45 39.69 -6.36
C ASP A 67 -1.99 39.01 -5.06
N GLY A 68 -2.90 38.46 -4.26
CA GLY A 68 -2.57 37.73 -3.04
C GLY A 68 -3.78 37.11 -2.35
N SER A 69 -3.53 36.10 -1.51
CA SER A 69 -4.54 35.37 -0.74
C SER A 69 -5.40 36.26 0.15
N ASP A 70 -4.80 37.30 0.73
CA ASP A 70 -5.49 38.18 1.67
C ASP A 70 -6.57 38.99 0.96
N LYS A 71 -6.34 39.45 -0.28
CA LYS A 71 -7.37 40.17 -1.05
C LYS A 71 -8.56 39.26 -1.35
N PHE A 72 -8.32 38.01 -1.74
CA PHE A 72 -9.39 37.03 -1.97
C PHE A 72 -10.18 36.75 -0.68
N TYR A 73 -9.47 36.55 0.44
CA TYR A 73 -10.10 36.34 1.75
C TYR A 73 -10.98 37.53 2.14
N LYS A 74 -10.47 38.75 1.98
CA LYS A 74 -11.22 39.98 2.25
C LYS A 74 -12.47 40.08 1.39
N THR A 75 -12.39 39.79 0.10
CA THR A 75 -13.57 39.82 -0.80
C THR A 75 -14.66 38.85 -0.36
N LEU A 76 -14.32 37.68 0.19
CA LEU A 76 -15.32 36.72 0.67
C LEU A 76 -15.82 37.02 2.09
N CYS A 77 -15.00 37.60 2.97
CA CYS A 77 -15.30 37.68 4.40
C CYS A 77 -15.53 39.10 4.95
N GLU A 78 -14.92 40.13 4.34
CA GLU A 78 -14.79 41.48 4.92
C GLU A 78 -15.49 42.58 4.11
N PHE A 79 -15.62 42.45 2.78
CA PHE A 79 -16.26 43.49 1.94
C PHE A 79 -17.75 43.66 2.25
N ASP A 80 -18.29 44.87 2.10
CA ASP A 80 -19.71 45.18 2.35
C ASP A 80 -20.66 44.31 1.53
N THR A 81 -20.24 43.89 0.33
CA THR A 81 -20.96 42.93 -0.51
C THR A 81 -20.23 41.61 -0.68
N VAL A 82 -20.92 40.49 -0.37
CA VAL A 82 -20.35 39.13 -0.48
C VAL A 82 -21.04 38.31 -1.58
N PRO A 83 -20.29 37.51 -2.36
CA PRO A 83 -20.86 36.74 -3.45
C PRO A 83 -21.50 35.44 -2.93
N PHE A 84 -22.67 35.05 -3.44
CA PHE A 84 -23.25 33.75 -3.08
C PHE A 84 -22.67 32.61 -3.93
N LYS A 85 -22.18 32.93 -5.14
CA LYS A 85 -21.56 31.99 -6.09
C LYS A 85 -20.24 32.58 -6.58
N PHE A 86 -19.22 31.73 -6.68
CA PHE A 86 -18.03 32.04 -7.45
C PHE A 86 -17.64 30.85 -8.33
N ASP A 87 -17.37 31.15 -9.59
CA ASP A 87 -16.98 30.15 -10.57
C ASP A 87 -15.50 30.29 -10.89
N ILE A 88 -14.85 29.16 -11.14
CA ILE A 88 -13.41 29.08 -11.36
C ILE A 88 -13.16 28.80 -12.84
N GLY A 89 -12.39 29.67 -13.48
CA GLY A 89 -12.02 29.60 -14.90
C GLY A 89 -10.58 29.15 -15.12
N ALA A 90 -10.05 29.43 -16.32
CA ALA A 90 -8.69 29.06 -16.71
C ALA A 90 -7.61 29.89 -16.00
N ILE A 91 -6.39 29.39 -16.02
CA ILE A 91 -5.17 30.13 -15.71
C ILE A 91 -4.61 30.67 -17.02
N TYR A 92 -4.32 31.96 -17.07
CA TYR A 92 -3.83 32.66 -18.26
C TYR A 92 -2.30 32.85 -18.24
N SER A 93 -1.74 33.05 -19.42
CA SER A 93 -0.31 33.31 -19.63
C SER A 93 0.19 34.58 -18.93
N LYS A 94 -0.69 35.57 -18.73
CA LYS A 94 -0.39 36.86 -18.07
C LYS A 94 -1.45 37.20 -17.04
N LYS A 95 -1.17 38.23 -16.23
CA LYS A 95 -2.15 38.75 -15.27
C LYS A 95 -3.42 39.18 -15.99
N ILE A 96 -4.59 38.86 -15.45
CA ILE A 96 -5.87 39.19 -16.09
C ILE A 96 -6.06 40.71 -16.21
N ALA A 97 -5.54 41.48 -15.26
CA ALA A 97 -5.54 42.96 -15.32
C ALA A 97 -4.82 43.54 -16.56
N LEU A 98 -3.98 42.75 -17.24
CA LEU A 98 -3.24 43.18 -18.44
C LEU A 98 -3.89 42.68 -19.75
N MET A 99 -5.07 42.04 -19.69
CA MET A 99 -5.73 41.42 -20.85
C MET A 99 -5.89 42.38 -22.04
N HIS A 100 -6.24 43.65 -21.79
CA HIS A 100 -6.43 44.66 -22.85
C HIS A 100 -5.12 45.30 -23.35
N LEU A 101 -3.99 45.03 -22.70
CA LEU A 101 -2.69 45.66 -22.99
C LEU A 101 -1.75 44.75 -23.80
N THR A 102 -2.14 43.51 -24.09
CA THR A 102 -1.25 42.54 -24.73
C THR A 102 -1.96 41.68 -25.77
N THR A 103 -1.30 41.43 -26.89
CA THR A 103 -1.82 40.59 -27.98
C THR A 103 -1.62 39.09 -27.77
N ASP A 104 -0.68 38.68 -26.90
CA ASP A 104 -0.42 37.27 -26.52
C ASP A 104 -1.04 36.95 -25.14
N PHE A 105 -2.36 37.13 -25.01
CA PHE A 105 -3.14 36.76 -23.83
C PHE A 105 -3.97 35.51 -24.15
N LYS A 106 -3.54 34.36 -23.64
CA LYS A 106 -4.19 33.06 -23.88
C LYS A 106 -4.27 32.20 -22.62
N PRO A 107 -5.29 31.33 -22.49
CA PRO A 107 -5.36 30.33 -21.43
C PRO A 107 -4.23 29.32 -21.58
N VAL A 108 -3.56 28.98 -20.47
CA VAL A 108 -2.43 28.04 -20.43
C VAL A 108 -2.74 26.75 -19.67
N GLN A 109 -3.58 26.83 -18.64
CA GLN A 109 -3.98 25.68 -17.85
C GLN A 109 -5.44 25.77 -17.44
N ARG A 110 -6.13 24.63 -17.42
CA ARG A 110 -7.48 24.51 -16.87
C ARG A 110 -7.79 23.06 -16.53
N GLU A 111 -8.40 22.81 -15.39
CA GLU A 111 -8.89 21.48 -15.01
C GLU A 111 -9.80 20.90 -16.10
N LEU A 112 -9.81 19.57 -16.24
CA LEU A 112 -10.84 18.92 -17.04
C LEU A 112 -12.08 18.80 -16.15
N VAL A 113 -13.20 19.36 -16.61
CA VAL A 113 -14.41 19.48 -15.79
C VAL A 113 -15.60 18.89 -16.49
N PHE A 114 -16.47 18.20 -15.75
CA PHE A 114 -17.71 17.63 -16.27
C PHE A 114 -18.88 18.12 -15.44
N ASP A 115 -19.98 18.47 -16.09
CA ASP A 115 -21.24 18.78 -15.41
C ASP A 115 -22.31 17.75 -15.76
N ILE A 116 -23.10 17.41 -14.75
CA ILE A 116 -24.18 16.42 -14.83
C ILE A 116 -25.35 16.98 -14.05
N ASP A 117 -26.40 17.38 -14.75
CA ASP A 117 -27.63 17.81 -14.12
C ASP A 117 -28.69 16.70 -14.15
N MET A 118 -29.57 16.70 -13.16
CA MET A 118 -30.70 15.77 -13.12
C MET A 118 -31.74 16.10 -14.20
N ASP A 119 -31.80 17.36 -14.63
CA ASP A 119 -32.76 17.81 -15.65
C ASP A 119 -32.52 17.08 -17.01
N ASP A 120 -31.30 16.62 -17.28
CA ASP A 120 -30.96 15.80 -18.45
C ASP A 120 -31.61 14.40 -18.42
N TYR A 121 -32.09 13.96 -17.25
CA TYR A 121 -32.76 12.68 -17.03
C TYR A 121 -34.28 12.81 -16.93
N ASP A 122 -34.87 13.99 -17.12
CA ASP A 122 -36.32 14.25 -16.98
C ASP A 122 -37.18 13.35 -17.85
N ASN A 123 -36.68 13.03 -19.05
CA ASN A 123 -37.32 12.11 -19.99
C ASN A 123 -37.23 10.63 -19.58
N TYR A 124 -36.72 10.30 -18.40
CA TYR A 124 -36.51 8.92 -17.95
C TYR A 124 -36.92 8.72 -16.49
N ARG A 125 -36.57 9.66 -15.60
CA ARG A 125 -36.93 9.57 -14.19
C ARG A 125 -38.45 9.69 -14.03
N THR A 126 -39.05 8.78 -13.27
CA THR A 126 -40.50 8.81 -13.02
C THR A 126 -40.85 9.10 -11.55
N CYS A 127 -39.84 9.09 -10.66
CA CYS A 127 -40.05 9.28 -9.23
C CYS A 127 -40.31 10.75 -8.83
N CYS A 128 -39.69 11.69 -9.54
CA CYS A 128 -39.85 13.13 -9.31
C CYS A 128 -39.89 13.83 -10.66
N THR A 129 -40.75 14.84 -10.80
CA THR A 129 -40.77 15.74 -11.95
C THR A 129 -40.18 17.09 -11.57
N GLU A 130 -39.59 17.77 -12.55
CA GLU A 130 -39.07 19.13 -12.42
C GLU A 130 -38.08 19.32 -11.24
N LYS A 131 -38.34 20.29 -10.36
CA LYS A 131 -37.29 20.95 -9.59
C LYS A 131 -36.74 20.19 -8.38
N LYS A 132 -37.18 18.94 -8.15
CA LYS A 132 -36.93 18.16 -6.94
C LYS A 132 -36.02 16.95 -7.22
N VAL A 133 -35.07 16.68 -6.32
CA VAL A 133 -34.20 15.50 -6.35
C VAL A 133 -34.34 14.76 -5.03
N CYS A 134 -34.74 13.50 -5.12
CA CYS A 134 -34.79 12.57 -3.99
C CYS A 134 -33.68 11.51 -4.12
N ILE A 135 -33.49 10.72 -3.07
CA ILE A 135 -32.47 9.66 -3.04
C ILE A 135 -32.63 8.66 -4.19
N LYS A 136 -33.86 8.36 -4.60
CA LYS A 136 -34.15 7.48 -5.74
C LYS A 136 -33.65 8.05 -7.07
N CYS A 137 -33.80 9.36 -7.29
CA CYS A 137 -33.29 10.01 -8.51
C CYS A 137 -31.77 10.10 -8.49
N TRP A 138 -31.17 10.23 -7.30
CA TRP A 138 -29.72 10.29 -7.11
C TRP A 138 -28.98 9.04 -7.61
N ARG A 139 -29.68 7.91 -7.79
CA ARG A 139 -29.13 6.70 -8.39
C ARG A 139 -28.52 6.93 -9.78
N PHE A 140 -29.10 7.81 -10.60
CA PHE A 140 -28.51 8.18 -11.90
C PHE A 140 -27.15 8.87 -11.72
N ILE A 141 -27.05 9.79 -10.76
CA ILE A 141 -25.79 10.47 -10.45
C ILE A 141 -24.76 9.49 -9.89
N LYS A 142 -25.17 8.55 -9.03
CA LYS A 142 -24.28 7.49 -8.54
C LYS A 142 -23.63 6.72 -9.70
N ILE A 143 -24.44 6.23 -10.64
CA ILE A 143 -23.96 5.48 -11.80
C ILE A 143 -22.98 6.34 -12.60
N ALA A 144 -23.29 7.62 -12.77
CA ALA A 144 -22.41 8.56 -13.46
C ALA A 144 -21.08 8.79 -12.76
N VAL A 145 -21.10 9.04 -11.45
CA VAL A 145 -19.89 9.21 -10.64
C VAL A 145 -19.02 7.97 -10.72
N GLU A 146 -19.59 6.76 -10.54
CA GLU A 146 -18.84 5.50 -10.60
C GLU A 146 -18.23 5.26 -11.99
N LEU A 147 -19.02 5.44 -13.04
CA LEU A 147 -18.59 5.20 -14.42
C LEU A 147 -17.51 6.19 -14.86
N ILE A 148 -17.77 7.49 -14.72
CA ILE A 148 -16.85 8.54 -15.16
C ILE A 148 -15.55 8.47 -14.35
N THR A 149 -15.62 8.28 -13.03
CA THR A 149 -14.42 8.15 -12.19
C THR A 149 -13.58 6.96 -12.62
N ARG A 150 -14.19 5.79 -12.83
CA ARG A 150 -13.45 4.59 -13.26
C ARG A 150 -12.86 4.76 -14.66
N THR A 151 -13.58 5.37 -15.59
CA THR A 151 -13.05 5.63 -16.93
C THR A 151 -11.87 6.60 -16.88
N LEU A 152 -11.99 7.72 -16.16
CA LEU A 152 -10.91 8.70 -16.00
C LEU A 152 -9.67 8.10 -15.31
N GLN A 153 -9.86 7.21 -14.34
CA GLN A 153 -8.76 6.56 -13.64
C GLN A 153 -8.11 5.42 -14.44
N VAL A 154 -8.92 4.53 -15.03
CA VAL A 154 -8.42 3.31 -15.67
C VAL A 154 -7.96 3.58 -17.10
N ASP A 155 -8.74 4.33 -17.87
CA ASP A 155 -8.50 4.52 -19.29
C ASP A 155 -7.60 5.75 -19.54
N PHE A 156 -7.64 6.77 -18.67
CA PHE A 156 -6.84 7.98 -18.81
C PHE A 156 -5.79 8.22 -17.70
N GLY A 157 -5.77 7.41 -16.63
CA GLY A 157 -4.74 7.47 -15.59
C GLY A 157 -4.82 8.68 -14.65
N PHE A 158 -5.93 9.43 -14.64
CA PHE A 158 -6.11 10.56 -13.74
C PHE A 158 -6.33 10.09 -12.30
N LYS A 159 -5.82 10.84 -11.33
CA LYS A 159 -5.82 10.45 -9.91
C LYS A 159 -6.53 11.46 -9.02
N ASN A 160 -6.40 12.75 -9.33
CA ASN A 160 -6.87 13.84 -8.50
C ASN A 160 -8.23 14.32 -9.00
N ILE A 161 -9.28 13.57 -8.66
CA ILE A 161 -10.65 13.81 -9.09
C ILE A 161 -11.48 14.30 -7.90
N LEU A 162 -12.11 15.47 -8.04
CA LEU A 162 -13.01 16.07 -7.05
C LEU A 162 -14.42 16.13 -7.60
N TRP A 163 -15.34 15.46 -6.93
CA TRP A 163 -16.78 15.61 -7.19
C TRP A 163 -17.38 16.63 -6.23
N VAL A 164 -18.24 17.52 -6.73
CA VAL A 164 -18.88 18.61 -5.97
C VAL A 164 -20.37 18.61 -6.24
N TYR A 165 -21.18 18.40 -5.20
CA TYR A 165 -22.62 18.58 -5.30
C TYR A 165 -22.97 20.05 -5.48
N SER A 166 -23.81 20.38 -6.47
CA SER A 166 -24.12 21.76 -6.88
C SER A 166 -24.99 22.56 -5.89
N GLY A 167 -25.43 21.92 -4.79
CA GLY A 167 -26.37 22.47 -3.80
C GLY A 167 -27.84 22.32 -4.19
N ARG A 168 -28.15 21.73 -5.35
CA ARG A 168 -29.52 21.56 -5.83
C ARG A 168 -29.82 20.23 -6.52
N ARG A 169 -29.26 19.99 -7.71
CA ARG A 169 -29.65 18.83 -8.55
C ARG A 169 -28.51 18.20 -9.31
N GLY A 170 -27.57 19.01 -9.78
CA GLY A 170 -26.39 18.51 -10.47
C GLY A 170 -25.21 18.19 -9.55
N ILE A 171 -24.21 17.53 -10.14
CA ILE A 171 -22.89 17.32 -9.56
C ILE A 171 -21.82 17.70 -10.60
N HIS A 172 -20.74 18.28 -10.11
CA HIS A 172 -19.61 18.72 -10.93
C HIS A 172 -18.40 17.81 -10.66
N CYS A 173 -17.71 17.39 -11.71
CA CYS A 173 -16.43 16.69 -11.61
C CYS A 173 -15.30 17.65 -11.98
N TRP A 174 -14.24 17.67 -11.17
CA TRP A 174 -13.01 18.41 -11.43
C TRP A 174 -11.83 17.44 -11.44
N VAL A 175 -11.14 17.33 -12.57
CA VAL A 175 -9.89 16.57 -12.68
C VAL A 175 -8.73 17.55 -12.58
N CYS A 176 -8.09 17.56 -11.41
CA CYS A 176 -7.11 18.56 -11.01
C CYS A 176 -5.65 18.14 -11.28
N ASP A 177 -5.43 16.94 -11.84
CA ASP A 177 -4.11 16.48 -12.26
C ASP A 177 -3.41 17.50 -13.18
N SER A 178 -2.10 17.69 -13.00
CA SER A 178 -1.32 18.59 -13.85
C SER A 178 -1.44 18.22 -15.33
N LYS A 179 -1.47 16.92 -15.65
CA LYS A 179 -1.68 16.45 -17.04
C LYS A 179 -3.04 16.88 -17.59
N ALA A 180 -4.11 16.72 -16.81
CA ALA A 180 -5.45 17.18 -17.21
C ALA A 180 -5.48 18.71 -17.39
N ARG A 181 -4.80 19.44 -16.49
CA ARG A 181 -4.71 20.90 -16.56
C ARG A 181 -4.06 21.43 -17.83
N ASN A 182 -3.03 20.74 -18.30
CA ASN A 182 -2.27 21.12 -19.49
C ASN A 182 -2.84 20.51 -20.80
N LEU A 183 -4.00 19.84 -20.76
CA LEU A 183 -4.59 19.26 -21.98
C LEU A 183 -4.99 20.34 -23.00
N PRO A 184 -4.60 20.19 -24.28
CA PRO A 184 -5.08 21.04 -25.37
C PRO A 184 -6.57 20.77 -25.65
N ALA A 185 -7.22 21.68 -26.39
CA ALA A 185 -8.64 21.57 -26.74
C ALA A 185 -8.98 20.24 -27.44
N GLU A 186 -8.16 19.81 -28.39
CA GLU A 186 -8.32 18.52 -29.10
C GLU A 186 -8.29 17.32 -28.14
N GLY A 187 -7.40 17.35 -27.14
CA GLY A 187 -7.32 16.30 -26.12
C GLY A 187 -8.55 16.26 -25.22
N ARG A 188 -9.12 17.42 -24.89
CA ARG A 188 -10.39 17.51 -24.14
C ARG A 188 -11.54 16.95 -24.94
N ILE A 189 -11.67 17.38 -26.21
CA ILE A 189 -12.68 16.89 -27.14
C ILE A 189 -12.58 15.37 -27.28
N SER A 190 -11.37 14.83 -27.44
CA SER A 190 -11.15 13.38 -27.54
C SER A 190 -11.62 12.59 -26.31
N ILE A 191 -11.40 13.12 -25.10
CA ILE A 191 -11.88 12.46 -23.86
C ILE A 191 -13.41 12.51 -23.78
N ILE A 192 -14.02 13.61 -24.22
CA ILE A 192 -15.47 13.76 -24.24
C ILE A 192 -16.09 12.83 -25.27
N ASP A 193 -15.56 12.81 -26.49
CA ASP A 193 -16.03 11.94 -27.56
C ASP A 193 -15.83 10.47 -27.18
N TYR A 194 -14.75 10.14 -26.45
CA TYR A 194 -14.59 8.83 -25.84
C TYR A 194 -15.73 8.53 -24.87
N LEU A 195 -16.04 9.42 -23.92
CA LEU A 195 -17.08 9.22 -22.91
C LEU A 195 -18.51 9.31 -23.46
N ASN A 196 -18.72 9.90 -24.63
CA ASN A 196 -20.05 10.18 -25.15
C ASN A 196 -20.59 9.00 -25.97
N LEU A 197 -21.32 8.10 -25.31
CA LEU A 197 -21.99 6.96 -25.97
C LEU A 197 -23.38 7.30 -26.54
N ILE A 198 -23.85 8.53 -26.37
CA ILE A 198 -25.19 8.95 -26.76
C ILE A 198 -25.05 10.12 -27.73
N SER A 199 -25.49 9.92 -28.98
CA SER A 199 -25.45 10.97 -30.00
C SER A 199 -26.36 12.15 -29.65
N GLU A 200 -25.91 13.37 -29.96
CA GLU A 200 -26.64 14.61 -29.69
C GLU A 200 -27.89 14.74 -30.59
N GLY A 201 -29.06 14.90 -29.97
CA GLY A 201 -30.34 15.13 -30.64
C GLY A 201 -31.52 14.43 -29.96
N HIS A 202 -32.73 14.99 -30.08
CA HIS A 202 -33.95 14.49 -29.41
C HIS A 202 -34.38 13.07 -29.83
N THR A 203 -33.74 12.45 -30.82
CA THR A 203 -33.96 11.06 -31.23
C THR A 203 -32.79 10.18 -30.75
N LYS A 204 -32.83 9.83 -29.46
CA LYS A 204 -31.89 8.94 -28.77
C LYS A 204 -31.72 7.61 -29.50
N LYS A 205 -30.54 7.33 -30.03
CA LYS A 205 -30.13 5.98 -30.43
C LYS A 205 -28.70 5.71 -29.96
N VAL A 206 -28.59 4.88 -28.93
CA VAL A 206 -27.35 4.16 -28.63
C VAL A 206 -27.19 3.09 -29.70
N ASN A 207 -25.98 2.96 -30.26
CA ASN A 207 -25.66 1.89 -31.18
C ASN A 207 -24.25 1.38 -30.87
N VAL A 208 -24.17 0.28 -30.11
CA VAL A 208 -22.91 -0.39 -29.77
C VAL A 208 -22.54 -1.51 -30.73
N TYR A 209 -23.29 -1.70 -31.81
CA TYR A 209 -23.06 -2.78 -32.77
C TYR A 209 -21.64 -2.67 -33.37
N GLY A 210 -20.86 -3.75 -33.26
CA GLY A 210 -19.46 -3.79 -33.71
C GLY A 210 -18.46 -3.12 -32.75
N MET A 211 -18.93 -2.52 -31.65
CA MET A 211 -18.11 -1.88 -30.61
C MET A 211 -18.30 -2.51 -29.23
N GLU A 212 -18.96 -3.67 -29.13
CA GLU A 212 -19.32 -4.34 -27.88
C GLU A 212 -18.09 -4.69 -27.02
N SER A 213 -16.94 -4.88 -27.68
CA SER A 213 -15.67 -5.16 -27.03
C SER A 213 -14.87 -3.92 -26.59
N HIS A 214 -15.33 -2.72 -26.96
CA HIS A 214 -14.67 -1.46 -26.61
C HIS A 214 -14.61 -1.30 -25.08
N PRO A 215 -13.46 -0.94 -24.48
CA PRO A 215 -13.29 -0.91 -23.03
C PRO A 215 -14.34 -0.08 -22.29
N LEU A 216 -14.72 1.08 -22.85
CA LEU A 216 -15.77 1.92 -22.27
C LEU A 216 -17.14 1.25 -22.33
N ILE A 217 -17.55 0.69 -23.45
CA ILE A 217 -18.88 0.07 -23.60
C ILE A 217 -19.03 -1.11 -22.65
N ALA A 218 -17.98 -1.93 -22.58
CA ALA A 218 -17.85 -3.02 -21.62
C ALA A 218 -17.99 -2.55 -20.16
N ARG A 219 -17.31 -1.46 -19.79
CA ARG A 219 -17.34 -0.89 -18.44
C ARG A 219 -18.69 -0.26 -18.14
N ALA A 220 -19.26 0.45 -19.11
CA ALA A 220 -20.55 1.10 -19.05
C ALA A 220 -21.64 0.07 -18.80
N PHE A 221 -21.71 -0.97 -19.63
CA PHE A 221 -22.71 -2.02 -19.48
C PHE A 221 -22.61 -2.70 -18.11
N ASP A 222 -21.42 -3.07 -17.64
CA ASP A 222 -21.27 -3.71 -16.31
C ASP A 222 -21.81 -2.83 -15.17
N ILE A 223 -21.43 -1.54 -15.14
CA ILE A 223 -21.82 -0.61 -14.07
C ILE A 223 -23.31 -0.29 -14.16
N CYS A 224 -23.80 -0.02 -15.37
CA CYS A 224 -25.20 0.23 -15.65
C CYS A 224 -26.08 -0.97 -15.29
N TYR A 225 -25.73 -2.17 -15.76
CA TYR A 225 -26.54 -3.37 -15.60
C TYR A 225 -26.56 -3.87 -14.15
N SER A 226 -25.44 -3.82 -13.44
CA SER A 226 -25.38 -4.15 -12.01
C SER A 226 -26.20 -3.22 -11.12
N ASN A 227 -26.40 -1.96 -11.54
CA ASN A 227 -27.27 -1.01 -10.84
C ASN A 227 -28.69 -0.95 -11.45
N PHE A 228 -28.98 -1.71 -12.51
CA PHE A 228 -30.21 -1.56 -13.27
C PHE A 228 -31.43 -2.08 -12.51
N LYS A 229 -31.28 -3.13 -11.69
CA LYS A 229 -32.33 -3.59 -10.77
C LYS A 229 -32.85 -2.44 -9.92
N ASP A 230 -31.93 -1.73 -9.27
CA ASP A 230 -32.26 -0.64 -8.38
C ASP A 230 -32.95 0.50 -9.14
N LEU A 231 -32.48 0.84 -10.35
CA LEU A 231 -33.18 1.79 -11.20
C LEU A 231 -34.61 1.34 -11.56
N LEU A 232 -34.80 0.07 -11.93
CA LEU A 232 -36.13 -0.47 -12.27
C LEU A 232 -37.09 -0.41 -11.09
N VAL A 233 -36.61 -0.67 -9.87
CA VAL A 233 -37.41 -0.62 -8.64
C VAL A 233 -37.67 0.82 -8.19
N GLU A 234 -36.63 1.65 -8.13
CA GLU A 234 -36.67 3.00 -7.59
C GLU A 234 -37.35 3.99 -8.54
N GLN A 235 -37.06 3.89 -9.85
CA GLN A 235 -37.57 4.79 -10.89
C GLN A 235 -38.74 4.23 -11.70
N ASN A 236 -39.10 2.95 -11.54
CA ASN A 236 -40.20 2.29 -12.27
C ASN A 236 -40.31 2.74 -13.75
N LEU A 237 -39.17 2.70 -14.44
CA LEU A 237 -38.94 3.32 -15.75
C LEU A 237 -40.01 2.96 -16.78
N PHE A 238 -40.43 1.69 -16.85
CA PHE A 238 -41.35 1.16 -17.84
C PHE A 238 -42.83 1.32 -17.47
N LYS A 239 -43.14 2.01 -16.37
CA LYS A 239 -44.51 2.47 -16.11
C LYS A 239 -44.95 3.53 -17.14
N ASN A 240 -44.01 4.29 -17.69
CA ASN A 240 -44.27 5.20 -18.80
C ASN A 240 -44.42 4.39 -20.10
N LYS A 241 -45.59 4.50 -20.74
CA LYS A 241 -45.89 3.82 -22.01
C LYS A 241 -44.94 4.24 -23.14
N GLU A 242 -44.47 5.48 -23.14
CA GLU A 242 -43.51 5.96 -24.14
C GLU A 242 -42.17 5.24 -24.02
N HIS A 243 -41.72 4.96 -22.80
CA HIS A 243 -40.48 4.19 -22.57
C HIS A 243 -40.62 2.76 -23.07
N VAL A 244 -41.76 2.11 -22.81
CA VAL A 244 -42.05 0.75 -23.32
C VAL A 244 -42.08 0.73 -24.84
N ASN A 245 -42.77 1.67 -25.47
CA ASN A 245 -42.85 1.76 -26.93
C ASN A 245 -41.47 1.99 -27.56
N SER A 246 -40.63 2.81 -26.95
CA SER A 246 -39.26 3.08 -27.45
C SER A 246 -38.36 1.85 -27.46
N LEU A 247 -38.66 0.79 -26.70
CA LEU A 247 -37.89 -0.47 -26.76
C LEU A 247 -37.98 -1.14 -28.14
N LEU A 248 -39.08 -0.93 -28.88
CA LEU A 248 -39.25 -1.49 -30.22
C LEU A 248 -38.28 -0.87 -31.24
N ASP A 249 -37.74 0.32 -30.96
CA ASP A 249 -36.74 0.99 -31.79
C ASP A 249 -35.35 0.34 -31.68
N TYR A 250 -35.09 -0.37 -30.57
CA TYR A 250 -33.84 -1.09 -30.32
C TYR A 250 -33.95 -2.56 -30.73
N ILE A 251 -35.08 -3.23 -30.47
CA ILE A 251 -35.22 -4.69 -30.67
C ILE A 251 -35.42 -5.02 -32.16
N PRO A 252 -34.48 -5.73 -32.82
CA PRO A 252 -34.62 -6.10 -34.24
C PRO A 252 -35.84 -7.00 -34.51
N GLU A 253 -36.42 -6.91 -35.72
CA GLU A 253 -37.64 -7.67 -36.09
C GLU A 253 -37.52 -9.19 -35.91
N LYS A 254 -36.31 -9.74 -36.09
CA LYS A 254 -36.02 -11.18 -35.91
C LYS A 254 -36.25 -11.70 -34.49
N TYR A 255 -36.32 -10.85 -33.47
CA TYR A 255 -36.58 -11.23 -32.08
C TYR A 255 -38.08 -11.18 -31.76
N THR A 256 -38.87 -11.98 -32.48
CA THR A 256 -40.34 -12.00 -32.34
C THR A 256 -40.82 -12.25 -30.90
N PRO A 257 -40.22 -13.15 -30.09
CA PRO A 257 -40.62 -13.34 -28.68
C PRO A 257 -40.48 -12.07 -27.84
N ALA A 258 -39.33 -11.39 -27.93
CA ALA A 258 -39.07 -10.15 -27.19
C ALA A 258 -39.97 -8.99 -27.65
N ARG A 259 -40.21 -8.85 -28.97
CA ARG A 259 -41.16 -7.85 -29.49
C ARG A 259 -42.58 -8.13 -29.02
N LYS A 260 -43.01 -9.39 -28.92
CA LYS A 260 -44.31 -9.77 -28.35
C LYS A 260 -44.45 -9.37 -26.88
N VAL A 261 -43.39 -9.53 -26.08
CA VAL A 261 -43.38 -9.07 -24.67
C VAL A 261 -43.65 -7.57 -24.60
N VAL A 262 -43.04 -6.78 -25.48
CA VAL A 262 -43.23 -5.32 -25.54
C VAL A 262 -44.60 -4.93 -26.09
N THR A 263 -45.07 -5.53 -27.19
CA THR A 263 -46.38 -5.18 -27.78
C THR A 263 -47.57 -5.60 -26.91
N ASN A 264 -47.40 -6.67 -26.13
CA ASN A 264 -48.44 -7.16 -25.21
C ASN A 264 -48.31 -6.56 -23.81
N ALA A 265 -47.32 -5.70 -23.57
CA ALA A 265 -47.15 -4.99 -22.32
C ALA A 265 -48.27 -3.95 -22.19
N GLY A 266 -49.42 -4.37 -21.67
CA GLY A 266 -50.59 -3.50 -21.47
C GLY A 266 -50.28 -2.34 -20.52
N ARG A 267 -50.64 -2.47 -19.23
CA ARG A 267 -50.22 -1.52 -18.20
C ARG A 267 -49.13 -2.17 -17.35
N VAL A 268 -47.89 -1.74 -17.51
CA VAL A 268 -46.78 -2.21 -16.67
C VAL A 268 -46.96 -1.70 -15.24
N VAL A 269 -47.09 -2.63 -14.29
CA VAL A 269 -47.20 -2.31 -12.85
C VAL A 269 -45.81 -2.26 -12.20
N SER A 270 -44.94 -3.19 -12.57
CA SER A 270 -43.59 -3.36 -12.08
C SER A 270 -42.61 -3.40 -13.25
N SER A 271 -41.72 -2.40 -13.32
CA SER A 271 -40.67 -2.36 -14.35
C SER A 271 -39.69 -3.52 -14.23
N LEU A 272 -39.45 -4.01 -13.00
CA LEU A 272 -38.58 -5.15 -12.77
C LEU A 272 -39.17 -6.43 -13.36
N ASP A 273 -40.46 -6.71 -13.10
CA ASP A 273 -41.12 -7.93 -13.61
C ASP A 273 -41.26 -7.90 -15.13
N PHE A 274 -41.60 -6.74 -15.69
CA PHE A 274 -41.64 -6.52 -17.13
C PHE A 274 -40.25 -6.74 -17.77
N PHE A 275 -39.20 -6.16 -17.19
CA PHE A 275 -37.85 -6.30 -17.72
C PHE A 275 -37.29 -7.72 -17.52
N ASN A 276 -37.65 -8.41 -16.44
CA ASN A 276 -37.32 -9.83 -16.24
C ASN A 276 -38.00 -10.70 -17.31
N SER A 277 -39.27 -10.43 -17.66
CA SER A 277 -39.96 -11.10 -18.76
C SER A 277 -39.27 -10.88 -20.11
N LEU A 278 -38.74 -9.66 -20.33
CA LEU A 278 -37.93 -9.35 -21.51
C LEU A 278 -36.61 -10.13 -21.50
N CYS A 279 -35.92 -10.23 -20.36
CA CYS A 279 -34.70 -11.02 -20.21
C CYS A 279 -34.94 -12.51 -20.51
N ASP A 280 -36.02 -13.08 -19.98
CA ASP A 280 -36.42 -14.48 -20.19
C ASP A 280 -36.68 -14.75 -21.68
N SER A 281 -37.37 -13.83 -22.37
CA SER A 281 -37.65 -13.96 -23.81
C SER A 281 -36.39 -13.91 -24.70
N LEU A 282 -35.31 -13.34 -24.18
CA LEU A 282 -34.01 -13.22 -24.83
C LEU A 282 -33.00 -14.28 -24.34
N ASN A 283 -33.38 -15.10 -23.36
CA ASN A 283 -32.50 -16.05 -22.68
C ASN A 283 -31.21 -15.40 -22.14
N VAL A 284 -31.35 -14.22 -21.54
CA VAL A 284 -30.25 -13.50 -20.88
C VAL A 284 -30.43 -13.52 -19.36
N ILE A 285 -29.32 -13.49 -18.63
CA ILE A 285 -29.30 -13.44 -17.16
C ILE A 285 -30.05 -12.19 -16.70
N ARG A 286 -30.86 -12.29 -15.64
CA ARG A 286 -31.63 -11.16 -15.09
C ARG A 286 -30.72 -10.18 -14.32
N PRO A 287 -31.09 -8.90 -14.16
CA PRO A 287 -30.28 -7.93 -13.41
C PRO A 287 -29.96 -8.35 -11.98
N GLU A 288 -30.84 -9.12 -11.34
CA GLU A 288 -30.71 -9.58 -9.95
C GLU A 288 -29.66 -10.68 -9.77
N GLU A 289 -29.41 -11.43 -10.84
CA GLU A 289 -28.46 -12.54 -10.91
C GLU A 289 -27.09 -12.06 -11.42
N TYR A 290 -27.01 -10.80 -11.85
CA TYR A 290 -25.80 -10.20 -12.41
C TYR A 290 -24.84 -9.71 -11.32
N VAL A 291 -23.98 -10.61 -10.84
CA VAL A 291 -22.97 -10.31 -9.82
C VAL A 291 -21.71 -9.74 -10.48
N THR A 292 -21.49 -8.43 -10.32
CA THR A 292 -20.18 -7.83 -10.59
C THR A 292 -19.35 -7.87 -9.30
N THR A 293 -18.19 -8.53 -9.31
CA THR A 293 -17.26 -8.48 -8.17
C THR A 293 -16.63 -7.08 -8.10
N THR A 294 -17.29 -6.13 -7.46
CA THR A 294 -16.81 -4.75 -7.28
C THR A 294 -16.01 -4.63 -5.98
N LYS A 295 -14.71 -4.94 -6.05
CA LYS A 295 -13.68 -4.34 -5.19
C LYS A 295 -12.61 -3.69 -6.09
N PRO A 296 -12.12 -2.49 -5.77
CA PRO A 296 -11.09 -1.80 -6.55
C PRO A 296 -9.74 -2.50 -6.32
N HIS A 297 -8.90 -2.51 -7.35
CA HIS A 297 -7.62 -3.22 -7.46
C HIS A 297 -7.72 -4.69 -7.90
N MET A 298 -7.79 -4.91 -9.21
CA MET A 298 -7.15 -6.05 -9.87
C MET A 298 -7.16 -5.86 -11.38
N SER A 299 -5.99 -5.74 -12.00
CA SER A 299 -5.78 -5.56 -13.45
C SER A 299 -6.09 -6.82 -14.30
N GLY A 300 -6.68 -7.87 -13.71
CA GLY A 300 -6.93 -9.13 -14.40
C GLY A 300 -8.41 -9.49 -14.63
N ILE A 301 -9.38 -8.61 -14.33
CA ILE A 301 -10.81 -8.99 -14.33
C ILE A 301 -11.49 -9.05 -15.70
N HIS A 302 -10.87 -8.49 -16.73
CA HIS A 302 -11.49 -8.36 -18.05
C HIS A 302 -11.78 -9.70 -18.76
N MET A 303 -11.16 -10.83 -18.39
CA MET A 303 -11.43 -12.12 -19.04
C MET A 303 -12.61 -12.91 -18.46
N ALA A 304 -12.94 -12.76 -17.17
CA ALA A 304 -14.05 -13.50 -16.56
C ALA A 304 -15.43 -12.92 -16.97
N ASN A 305 -15.53 -11.59 -17.06
CA ASN A 305 -16.75 -10.93 -17.54
C ASN A 305 -16.92 -11.04 -19.07
N ARG A 306 -15.84 -11.26 -19.85
CA ARG A 306 -15.94 -11.51 -21.31
C ARG A 306 -16.78 -12.75 -21.64
N GLY A 307 -16.71 -13.81 -20.82
CA GLY A 307 -17.50 -15.03 -21.02
C GLY A 307 -19.00 -14.84 -20.78
N MET A 308 -19.39 -14.04 -19.78
CA MET A 308 -20.80 -13.69 -19.53
C MET A 308 -21.34 -12.61 -20.49
N ARG A 309 -20.50 -11.66 -20.93
CA ARG A 309 -20.91 -10.59 -21.86
C ARG A 309 -21.18 -11.09 -23.27
N ASN A 310 -20.52 -12.16 -23.71
CA ASN A 310 -20.78 -12.80 -25.00
C ASN A 310 -22.20 -13.38 -25.13
N ASN A 311 -22.97 -13.43 -24.04
CA ASN A 311 -24.35 -13.91 -24.03
C ASN A 311 -25.41 -12.79 -24.16
N PHE A 312 -25.03 -11.49 -24.15
CA PHE A 312 -26.00 -10.40 -24.32
C PHE A 312 -25.99 -9.89 -25.76
N PRO A 313 -27.15 -9.82 -26.45
CA PRO A 313 -27.23 -9.19 -27.75
C PRO A 313 -26.87 -7.69 -27.70
N SER A 314 -26.24 -7.15 -28.76
CA SER A 314 -25.81 -5.74 -28.81
C SER A 314 -26.96 -4.75 -28.57
N PHE A 315 -28.15 -5.03 -29.14
CA PHE A 315 -29.33 -4.19 -28.91
C PHE A 315 -29.83 -4.21 -27.46
N PHE A 316 -29.56 -5.30 -26.71
CA PHE A 316 -29.89 -5.36 -25.29
C PHE A 316 -28.96 -4.46 -24.48
N MET A 317 -27.67 -4.42 -24.86
CA MET A 317 -26.73 -3.45 -24.30
C MET A 317 -27.14 -2.01 -24.62
N ASP A 318 -27.61 -1.74 -25.84
CA ASP A 318 -28.14 -0.44 -26.24
C ASP A 318 -29.29 0.01 -25.32
N ILE A 319 -30.24 -0.89 -25.02
CA ILE A 319 -31.37 -0.60 -24.11
C ILE A 319 -30.84 -0.23 -22.72
N VAL A 320 -29.98 -1.05 -22.13
CA VAL A 320 -29.46 -0.80 -20.77
C VAL A 320 -28.72 0.54 -20.71
N ILE A 321 -27.83 0.81 -21.67
CA ILE A 321 -27.07 2.06 -21.76
C ILE A 321 -28.03 3.24 -22.00
N ALA A 322 -29.00 3.11 -22.90
CA ALA A 322 -29.96 4.18 -23.20
C ALA A 322 -30.74 4.63 -21.96
N PHE A 323 -31.07 3.73 -21.04
CA PHE A 323 -31.88 4.07 -19.85
C PHE A 323 -31.08 4.38 -18.59
N SER A 324 -29.75 4.21 -18.58
CA SER A 324 -28.95 4.36 -17.35
C SER A 324 -27.61 5.06 -17.50
N TYR A 325 -27.09 5.22 -18.72
CA TYR A 325 -25.79 5.84 -18.96
C TYR A 325 -25.78 7.34 -18.61
N PRO A 326 -24.63 7.93 -18.24
CA PRO A 326 -24.56 9.34 -17.89
C PRO A 326 -24.96 10.28 -19.03
N ARG A 327 -25.64 11.36 -18.68
CA ARG A 327 -25.87 12.51 -19.57
C ARG A 327 -24.87 13.60 -19.19
N LEU A 328 -23.92 13.86 -20.09
CA LEU A 328 -22.84 14.82 -19.88
C LEU A 328 -23.15 16.10 -20.64
N ASP A 329 -23.00 17.26 -19.99
CA ASP A 329 -22.90 18.51 -20.74
C ASP A 329 -21.49 18.62 -21.35
N VAL A 330 -21.41 18.29 -22.63
CA VAL A 330 -20.16 18.30 -23.38
C VAL A 330 -19.57 19.70 -23.50
N ASN A 331 -20.38 20.76 -23.48
CA ASN A 331 -19.93 22.12 -23.71
C ASN A 331 -19.09 22.64 -22.54
N VAL A 332 -19.44 22.22 -21.32
CA VAL A 332 -18.67 22.52 -20.10
C VAL A 332 -17.23 22.04 -20.24
N THR A 333 -17.05 20.88 -20.88
CA THR A 333 -15.75 20.21 -20.98
C THR A 333 -14.96 20.66 -22.22
N LYS A 334 -15.64 20.94 -23.36
CA LYS A 334 -15.03 21.34 -24.65
C LYS A 334 -14.48 22.76 -24.63
N ASP A 335 -15.27 23.73 -24.16
CA ASP A 335 -14.89 25.15 -24.22
C ASP A 335 -13.99 25.52 -23.04
N ILE A 336 -12.75 25.94 -23.31
CA ILE A 336 -11.76 26.41 -22.31
C ILE A 336 -12.20 27.72 -21.62
N GLY A 337 -13.18 28.45 -22.17
CA GLY A 337 -13.78 29.65 -21.58
C GLY A 337 -14.94 29.43 -20.61
N HIS A 338 -15.45 28.19 -20.44
CA HIS A 338 -16.53 27.88 -19.50
C HIS A 338 -16.05 27.88 -18.04
N LEU A 339 -16.73 28.60 -17.13
CA LEU A 339 -16.40 28.62 -15.71
C LEU A 339 -17.34 27.67 -14.95
N LEU A 340 -16.82 26.93 -13.97
CA LEU A 340 -17.62 26.00 -13.18
C LEU A 340 -17.59 26.34 -11.69
N LYS A 341 -18.69 26.05 -11.00
CA LYS A 341 -18.91 26.44 -9.61
C LYS A 341 -17.93 25.75 -8.66
N ALA A 342 -17.31 26.53 -7.78
CA ALA A 342 -16.42 26.02 -6.72
C ALA A 342 -17.19 25.26 -5.62
N PRO A 343 -16.52 24.32 -4.89
CA PRO A 343 -17.07 23.80 -3.64
C PRO A 343 -17.22 24.91 -2.60
N PHE A 344 -18.09 24.67 -1.63
CA PHE A 344 -18.44 25.54 -0.51
C PHE A 344 -19.16 26.85 -0.88
N CYS A 345 -19.57 27.03 -2.13
CA CYS A 345 -20.51 28.10 -2.54
C CYS A 345 -21.91 27.87 -1.96
N VAL A 346 -22.71 28.94 -1.84
CA VAL A 346 -24.11 28.86 -1.41
C VAL A 346 -25.03 28.88 -2.63
N HIS A 347 -25.93 27.91 -2.75
CA HIS A 347 -26.89 27.90 -3.84
C HIS A 347 -28.02 28.91 -3.58
N ALA A 348 -28.12 29.97 -4.40
CA ALA A 348 -29.08 31.08 -4.21
C ALA A 348 -30.52 30.65 -3.93
N LYS A 349 -31.06 29.70 -4.69
CA LYS A 349 -32.48 29.30 -4.57
C LYS A 349 -32.77 28.31 -3.44
N THR A 350 -31.76 27.68 -2.83
CA THR A 350 -31.99 26.63 -1.82
C THR A 350 -31.30 26.91 -0.50
N GLY A 351 -30.42 27.91 -0.44
CA GLY A 351 -29.55 28.19 0.70
C GLY A 351 -28.57 27.05 1.03
N ARG A 352 -28.57 25.94 0.28
CA ARG A 352 -27.70 24.77 0.52
C ARG A 352 -26.28 25.05 0.12
N ILE A 353 -25.35 24.48 0.88
CA ILE A 353 -23.93 24.55 0.58
C ILE A 353 -23.59 23.55 -0.53
N CYS A 354 -22.78 23.99 -1.50
CA CYS A 354 -22.18 23.10 -2.48
C CYS A 354 -21.06 22.33 -1.78
N VAL A 355 -21.12 21.01 -1.70
CA VAL A 355 -20.16 20.24 -0.89
C VAL A 355 -19.38 19.23 -1.73
N PRO A 356 -18.10 19.02 -1.45
CA PRO A 356 -17.33 17.95 -2.05
C PRO A 356 -17.90 16.59 -1.62
N VAL A 357 -17.89 15.62 -2.53
CA VAL A 357 -18.49 14.30 -2.36
C VAL A 357 -17.40 13.24 -2.44
N ASP A 358 -17.43 12.31 -1.49
CA ASP A 358 -16.60 11.11 -1.51
C ASP A 358 -17.15 10.12 -2.54
N HIS A 359 -16.50 10.04 -3.69
CA HIS A 359 -16.92 9.16 -4.78
C HIS A 359 -16.70 7.67 -4.46
N GLU A 360 -15.83 7.31 -3.49
CA GLU A 360 -15.63 5.92 -3.06
C GLU A 360 -16.81 5.45 -2.18
N ASN A 361 -17.50 6.39 -1.53
CA ASN A 361 -18.63 6.12 -0.65
C ASN A 361 -19.91 6.84 -1.11
N ILE A 362 -20.08 7.03 -2.42
CA ILE A 362 -21.19 7.80 -3.02
C ILE A 362 -22.57 7.28 -2.60
N ASP A 363 -22.69 5.98 -2.30
CA ASP A 363 -23.93 5.34 -1.80
C ASP A 363 -24.42 5.89 -0.46
N ARG A 364 -23.51 6.45 0.35
CA ARG A 364 -23.84 7.06 1.65
C ARG A 364 -24.20 8.52 1.53
N PHE A 365 -23.96 9.15 0.38
CA PHE A 365 -24.22 10.57 0.19
C PHE A 365 -25.72 10.82 -0.01
N ASN A 366 -26.29 11.65 0.86
CA ASN A 366 -27.68 12.10 0.74
C ASN A 366 -27.72 13.61 0.42
N PRO A 367 -28.15 14.02 -0.80
CA PRO A 367 -28.27 15.43 -1.17
C PRO A 367 -29.20 16.25 -0.25
N GLN A 368 -30.15 15.58 0.42
CA GLN A 368 -31.12 16.24 1.30
C GLN A 368 -30.56 16.52 2.70
N SER A 369 -29.49 15.84 3.12
CA SER A 369 -28.85 16.07 4.43
C SER A 369 -27.79 17.16 4.40
N VAL A 370 -27.48 17.71 3.22
CA VAL A 370 -26.51 18.79 3.06
C VAL A 370 -27.06 20.05 3.73
N PRO A 371 -26.30 20.70 4.64
CA PRO A 371 -26.79 21.83 5.40
C PRO A 371 -27.10 23.05 4.51
N THR A 372 -28.06 23.86 4.94
CA THR A 372 -28.29 25.22 4.46
C THR A 372 -27.55 26.23 5.33
N VAL A 373 -27.30 27.44 4.80
CA VAL A 373 -26.75 28.57 5.56
C VAL A 373 -27.58 28.83 6.82
N GLU A 374 -28.91 28.84 6.70
CA GLU A 374 -29.83 29.01 7.82
C GLU A 374 -29.66 27.91 8.88
N SER A 375 -29.52 26.64 8.46
CA SER A 375 -29.31 25.54 9.41
C SER A 375 -27.97 25.64 10.16
N LEU A 376 -26.92 26.16 9.52
CA LEU A 376 -25.62 26.41 10.16
C LEU A 376 -25.66 27.60 11.11
N GLN A 377 -26.40 28.64 10.75
CA GLN A 377 -26.64 29.79 11.63
C GLN A 377 -27.42 29.37 12.88
N ASN A 378 -28.51 28.63 12.72
CA ASN A 378 -29.26 28.05 13.84
C ASN A 378 -28.42 27.12 14.72
N PHE A 379 -27.49 26.36 14.13
CA PHE A 379 -26.55 25.53 14.89
C PHE A 379 -25.59 26.38 15.73
N PHE A 380 -25.06 27.46 15.17
CA PHE A 380 -24.17 28.39 15.87
C PHE A 380 -24.88 29.15 16.99
N ASP A 381 -26.08 29.68 16.71
CA ASP A 381 -26.86 30.47 17.67
C ASP A 381 -27.27 29.64 18.90
N ARG A 382 -27.31 28.31 18.77
CA ARG A 382 -27.51 27.36 19.87
C ARG A 382 -26.22 27.01 20.64
N GLY A 383 -25.12 27.70 20.38
CA GLY A 383 -23.81 27.46 21.00
C GLY A 383 -22.97 26.36 20.34
N GLY A 384 -23.31 25.94 19.13
CA GLY A 384 -22.55 24.92 18.40
C GLY A 384 -21.19 25.42 17.90
N ASP A 385 -20.15 24.61 18.08
CA ASP A 385 -18.80 24.90 17.59
C ASP A 385 -18.71 24.77 16.06
N PRO A 386 -18.33 25.84 15.32
CA PRO A 386 -18.17 25.78 13.87
C PRO A 386 -17.24 24.67 13.37
N GLN A 387 -16.21 24.29 14.14
CA GLN A 387 -15.28 23.21 13.76
C GLN A 387 -15.94 21.82 13.79
N ASN A 388 -16.99 21.65 14.60
CA ASN A 388 -17.75 20.40 14.77
C ASN A 388 -19.16 20.50 14.18
N SER A 389 -19.35 21.37 13.19
CA SER A 389 -20.63 21.62 12.54
C SER A 389 -21.02 20.54 11.52
N PRO A 390 -22.28 20.48 11.07
CA PRO A 390 -22.71 19.51 10.03
C PRO A 390 -21.94 19.61 8.70
N ILE A 391 -21.28 20.74 8.42
CA ILE A 391 -20.44 20.93 7.24
C ILE A 391 -18.99 20.41 7.44
N SER A 392 -18.55 20.22 8.68
CA SER A 392 -17.17 19.83 9.03
C SER A 392 -16.70 18.56 8.31
N GLN A 393 -17.54 17.54 8.18
CA GLN A 393 -17.21 16.30 7.46
C GLN A 393 -16.78 16.55 6.00
N TYR A 394 -17.38 17.53 5.33
CA TYR A 394 -17.05 17.87 3.95
C TYR A 394 -15.77 18.69 3.87
N VAL A 395 -15.52 19.55 4.87
CA VAL A 395 -14.26 20.30 5.01
C VAL A 395 -13.09 19.36 5.29
N VAL A 396 -13.27 18.40 6.20
CA VAL A 396 -12.27 17.37 6.52
C VAL A 396 -11.97 16.52 5.29
N TYR A 397 -13.01 16.03 4.59
CA TYR A 397 -12.82 15.31 3.33
C TYR A 397 -12.03 16.15 2.31
N PHE A 398 -12.42 17.41 2.09
CA PHE A 398 -11.73 18.29 1.16
C PHE A 398 -10.25 18.48 1.51
N ARG A 399 -9.95 18.74 2.79
CA ARG A 399 -8.59 19.02 3.26
C ARG A 399 -7.72 17.76 3.29
N GLU A 400 -8.20 16.72 3.94
CA GLU A 400 -7.39 15.56 4.31
C GLU A 400 -7.39 14.46 3.25
N LYS A 401 -8.45 14.32 2.46
CA LYS A 401 -8.55 13.29 1.42
C LYS A 401 -8.28 13.82 0.03
N PHE A 402 -8.74 15.04 -0.29
CA PHE A 402 -8.56 15.60 -1.62
C PHE A 402 -7.33 16.51 -1.74
N LEU A 403 -7.25 17.62 -0.98
CA LEU A 403 -6.18 18.61 -1.14
C LEU A 403 -4.80 18.06 -0.82
N SER A 404 -4.69 17.19 0.19
CA SER A 404 -3.44 16.49 0.53
C SER A 404 -2.88 15.68 -0.65
N ARG A 405 -3.74 15.14 -1.51
CA ARG A 405 -3.36 14.39 -2.73
C ARG A 405 -3.13 15.31 -3.92
N CYS A 406 -4.04 16.28 -4.11
CA CYS A 406 -4.06 17.18 -5.26
C CYS A 406 -2.89 18.16 -5.26
N ILE A 407 -2.48 18.62 -4.08
CA ILE A 407 -1.38 19.56 -3.90
C ILE A 407 -0.21 18.74 -3.35
N VAL A 408 0.41 17.95 -4.23
CA VAL A 408 1.72 17.37 -3.93
C VAL A 408 2.69 18.53 -3.80
N SER A 409 3.18 18.74 -2.58
CA SER A 409 4.20 19.71 -2.19
C SER A 409 5.27 19.92 -3.28
N THR A 410 5.05 20.89 -4.16
CA THR A 410 6.09 21.56 -4.95
C THR A 410 6.89 22.44 -4.00
N LYS A 411 7.71 21.82 -3.15
CA LYS A 411 8.74 22.52 -2.37
C LYS A 411 9.93 22.84 -3.26
N THR A 412 9.71 23.75 -4.19
CA THR A 412 10.74 24.58 -4.81
C THR A 412 10.23 26.00 -4.78
N GLY A 413 10.20 26.59 -3.59
CA GLY A 413 9.71 27.95 -3.36
C GLY A 413 9.50 28.19 -1.87
N ARG A 414 10.40 28.96 -1.25
CA ARG A 414 10.45 29.28 0.18
C ARG A 414 9.06 29.60 0.77
N LYS A 415 8.55 28.72 1.65
CA LYS A 415 7.53 29.10 2.64
C LYS A 415 8.24 29.72 3.84
N GLN A 416 7.83 30.93 4.19
CA GLN A 416 8.01 31.46 5.53
C GLN A 416 6.82 30.97 6.36
N GLY A 417 7.09 30.18 7.42
CA GLY A 417 6.17 29.99 8.53
C GLY A 417 5.27 28.75 8.55
N CYS A 418 5.79 27.56 8.20
CA CYS A 418 5.46 26.27 8.85
C CYS A 418 6.36 25.20 8.19
N GLU A 419 7.43 24.78 8.87
CA GLU A 419 8.39 23.79 8.38
C GLU A 419 7.69 22.43 8.19
N THR A 420 7.15 22.18 7.01
CA THR A 420 6.96 20.80 6.57
C THR A 420 8.36 20.23 6.41
N GLN A 421 8.70 19.16 7.11
CA GLN A 421 10.03 18.57 7.08
C GLN A 421 10.22 17.84 5.75
N THR A 422 11.30 18.13 5.02
CA THR A 422 11.66 17.40 3.79
C THR A 422 12.27 16.06 4.18
N MET A 423 11.85 14.97 3.52
CA MET A 423 12.40 13.61 3.73
C MET A 423 13.92 13.64 3.58
N LYS A 424 14.63 13.06 4.53
CA LYS A 424 16.09 12.93 4.49
C LYS A 424 16.51 11.53 4.05
N TYR A 425 17.68 11.40 3.45
CA TYR A 425 18.23 10.12 3.01
C TYR A 425 19.58 9.86 3.66
N VAL A 426 19.74 8.66 4.22
CA VAL A 426 21.03 8.16 4.68
C VAL A 426 21.40 6.99 3.80
N VAL A 427 22.40 7.19 2.94
CA VAL A 427 22.76 6.26 1.87
C VAL A 427 24.03 5.52 2.28
N VAL A 428 24.01 4.19 2.29
CA VAL A 428 25.20 3.35 2.50
C VAL A 428 25.59 2.67 1.19
N ILE A 429 26.86 2.84 0.81
CA ILE A 429 27.45 2.18 -0.37
C ILE A 429 28.74 1.44 0.01
N GLY A 430 28.98 0.31 -0.64
CA GLY A 430 30.13 -0.56 -0.40
C GLY A 430 31.33 -0.24 -1.28
N GLY A 431 32.53 -0.27 -0.72
CA GLY A 431 33.72 0.17 -1.39
C GLY A 431 34.63 -0.89 -1.98
N THR A 432 35.15 -1.80 -1.15
CA THR A 432 36.31 -2.63 -1.52
C THR A 432 35.95 -4.08 -1.82
N MET A 433 34.91 -4.62 -1.19
CA MET A 433 34.46 -6.00 -1.32
C MET A 433 32.95 -6.10 -1.06
N SER A 434 32.29 -7.08 -1.65
CA SER A 434 30.95 -7.51 -1.24
C SER A 434 31.03 -8.25 0.11
N GLY A 435 29.91 -8.36 0.82
CA GLY A 435 29.85 -9.09 2.10
C GLY A 435 30.52 -8.42 3.32
N ILE A 436 30.98 -7.15 3.23
CA ILE A 436 31.60 -6.43 4.36
C ILE A 436 30.62 -6.18 5.53
N GLY A 437 29.31 -6.23 5.26
CA GLY A 437 28.26 -5.99 6.26
C GLY A 437 27.49 -4.68 6.07
N LYS A 438 27.15 -4.32 4.83
CA LYS A 438 26.37 -3.11 4.49
C LYS A 438 25.01 -3.09 5.19
N GLY A 439 24.22 -4.16 5.07
CA GLY A 439 22.91 -4.25 5.71
C GLY A 439 22.99 -4.18 7.23
N THR A 440 24.02 -4.77 7.85
CA THR A 440 24.27 -4.64 9.29
C THR A 440 24.60 -3.21 9.69
N LEU A 441 25.49 -2.54 8.95
CA LEU A 441 25.85 -1.16 9.21
C LEU A 441 24.63 -0.24 9.10
N LEU A 442 23.87 -0.32 8.01
CA LEU A 442 22.71 0.53 7.78
C LEU A 442 21.62 0.27 8.84
N SER A 443 21.37 -0.99 9.20
CA SER A 443 20.49 -1.36 10.32
C SER A 443 20.96 -0.74 11.63
N SER A 444 22.26 -0.76 11.90
CA SER A 444 22.83 -0.22 13.13
C SER A 444 22.74 1.30 13.20
N ILE A 445 22.94 1.99 12.06
CA ILE A 445 22.69 3.42 11.92
C ILE A 445 21.21 3.72 12.22
N GLY A 446 20.29 2.89 11.71
CA GLY A 446 18.87 3.03 11.99
C GLY A 446 18.52 2.89 13.47
N VAL A 447 19.13 1.94 14.21
CA VAL A 447 18.92 1.79 15.66
C VAL A 447 19.32 3.06 16.41
N VAL A 448 20.53 3.58 16.14
CA VAL A 448 20.98 4.79 16.84
C VAL A 448 20.14 6.01 16.46
N LEU A 449 19.74 6.17 15.19
CA LEU A 449 18.84 7.26 14.78
C LEU A 449 17.47 7.16 15.45
N ARG A 450 16.86 5.96 15.50
CA ARG A 450 15.57 5.75 16.18
C ARG A 450 15.65 6.13 17.65
N SER A 451 16.74 5.76 18.33
CA SER A 451 16.93 6.14 19.74
C SER A 451 17.00 7.67 19.97
N ARG A 452 17.24 8.46 18.92
CA ARG A 452 17.24 9.94 18.91
C ARG A 452 15.90 10.53 18.47
N ASN A 453 14.82 9.76 18.62
CA ASN A 453 13.47 10.19 18.30
C ASN A 453 13.30 10.53 16.80
N ILE A 454 13.73 9.61 15.92
CA ILE A 454 13.64 9.74 14.44
C ILE A 454 12.85 8.58 13.85
N SER A 455 11.81 8.87 13.08
CA SER A 455 11.05 7.83 12.36
C SER A 455 11.72 7.54 11.02
N ILE A 456 11.81 6.26 10.68
CA ILE A 456 12.59 5.81 9.53
C ILE A 456 11.86 4.77 8.68
N SER A 457 12.17 4.78 7.39
CA SER A 457 11.92 3.69 6.44
C SER A 457 13.27 3.17 5.90
N ALA A 458 13.26 2.03 5.22
CA ALA A 458 14.46 1.43 4.64
C ALA A 458 14.19 0.88 3.23
N VAL A 459 15.10 1.15 2.29
CA VAL A 459 15.06 0.65 0.92
C VAL A 459 16.41 -0.01 0.61
N LYS A 460 16.36 -1.21 0.06
CA LYS A 460 17.52 -1.91 -0.48
C LYS A 460 17.46 -1.90 -2.00
N ILE A 461 18.58 -1.55 -2.60
CA ILE A 461 18.77 -1.62 -4.04
C ILE A 461 19.79 -2.70 -4.34
N ASP A 462 19.38 -3.70 -5.11
CA ASP A 462 20.22 -4.80 -5.53
C ASP A 462 20.52 -4.70 -7.03
N PRO A 463 21.80 -4.60 -7.42
CA PRO A 463 22.16 -4.37 -8.80
C PRO A 463 22.00 -5.60 -9.72
N TYR A 464 21.72 -6.78 -9.15
CA TYR A 464 21.50 -8.00 -9.94
C TYR A 464 20.23 -7.94 -10.81
N LEU A 465 20.19 -8.77 -11.86
CA LEU A 465 19.15 -8.74 -12.88
C LEU A 465 17.88 -9.54 -12.55
N ASN A 466 17.93 -10.49 -11.60
CA ASN A 466 16.73 -11.21 -11.15
C ASN A 466 15.64 -10.22 -10.68
N LEU A 467 14.39 -10.54 -10.99
CA LEU A 467 13.24 -9.74 -10.56
C LEU A 467 13.07 -9.76 -9.03
N ASP A 468 13.39 -10.88 -8.41
CA ASP A 468 13.33 -11.08 -6.97
C ASP A 468 14.35 -12.17 -6.55
N ALA A 469 14.48 -12.39 -5.25
CA ALA A 469 15.37 -13.43 -4.71
C ALA A 469 14.73 -14.83 -4.71
N GLY A 470 13.45 -14.97 -5.05
CA GLY A 470 12.68 -16.19 -4.86
C GLY A 470 13.17 -17.40 -5.65
N THR A 471 13.81 -17.13 -6.79
CA THR A 471 14.37 -18.14 -7.71
C THR A 471 15.85 -18.46 -7.44
N ILE A 472 16.50 -17.72 -6.54
CA ILE A 472 17.93 -17.87 -6.26
C ILE A 472 18.15 -19.00 -5.25
N SER A 473 19.21 -19.78 -5.45
CA SER A 473 19.58 -20.85 -4.53
C SER A 473 20.04 -20.26 -3.19
N PRO A 474 19.59 -20.81 -2.04
CA PRO A 474 20.06 -20.33 -0.73
C PRO A 474 21.56 -20.50 -0.47
N ASN A 475 22.26 -21.28 -1.31
CA ASN A 475 23.71 -21.42 -1.25
C ASN A 475 24.46 -20.27 -1.95
N GLU A 476 23.82 -19.57 -2.87
CA GLU A 476 24.46 -18.52 -3.67
C GLU A 476 24.28 -17.14 -3.05
N HIS A 477 23.08 -16.86 -2.52
CA HIS A 477 22.68 -15.53 -2.06
C HIS A 477 22.14 -15.52 -0.62
N GLY A 478 22.28 -16.64 0.10
CA GLY A 478 21.72 -16.80 1.44
C GLY A 478 20.23 -17.09 1.44
N GLU A 479 19.64 -17.13 2.64
CA GLU A 479 18.21 -17.39 2.81
C GLU A 479 17.33 -16.38 2.05
N VAL A 480 16.30 -16.88 1.36
CA VAL A 480 15.24 -16.02 0.79
C VAL A 480 14.36 -15.49 1.93
N TYR A 481 14.33 -14.17 2.10
CA TYR A 481 13.51 -13.51 3.11
C TYR A 481 12.14 -13.13 2.55
N VAL A 482 11.07 -13.51 3.26
CA VAL A 482 9.69 -13.27 2.82
C VAL A 482 9.10 -12.09 3.56
N LEU A 483 8.60 -11.12 2.82
CA LEU A 483 7.97 -9.90 3.32
C LEU A 483 6.48 -10.09 3.59
N HIS A 484 5.86 -9.11 4.26
CA HIS A 484 4.47 -9.20 4.69
C HIS A 484 3.49 -9.39 3.50
N ASP A 485 3.71 -8.68 2.40
CA ASP A 485 2.88 -8.75 1.19
C ASP A 485 3.27 -9.90 0.23
N GLY A 486 4.11 -10.83 0.69
CA GLY A 486 4.60 -11.95 -0.12
C GLY A 486 5.72 -11.60 -1.08
N GLY A 487 6.38 -10.44 -0.96
CA GLY A 487 7.63 -10.19 -1.66
C GLY A 487 8.72 -11.17 -1.21
N GLU A 488 9.39 -11.82 -2.16
CA GLU A 488 10.61 -12.59 -1.91
C GLU A 488 11.81 -11.65 -2.11
N SER A 489 12.68 -11.55 -1.12
CA SER A 489 13.73 -10.54 -1.07
C SER A 489 15.03 -11.08 -0.50
N ASP A 490 16.10 -10.29 -0.66
CA ASP A 490 17.37 -10.56 -0.02
C ASP A 490 17.29 -10.55 1.51
N LEU A 491 18.20 -11.29 2.14
CA LEU A 491 18.33 -11.46 3.57
C LEU A 491 18.57 -10.14 4.33
N ASP A 492 19.16 -9.13 3.71
CA ASP A 492 19.39 -7.83 4.34
C ASP A 492 18.09 -7.10 4.70
N LEU A 493 16.98 -7.32 3.97
CA LEU A 493 15.68 -6.78 4.40
C LEU A 493 15.23 -7.37 5.72
N GLY A 494 15.60 -8.63 5.99
CA GLY A 494 15.39 -9.24 7.29
C GLY A 494 16.20 -8.58 8.39
N ASN A 495 17.42 -8.09 8.10
CA ASN A 495 18.19 -7.30 9.07
C ASN A 495 17.45 -5.99 9.41
N TYR A 496 16.91 -5.30 8.41
CA TYR A 496 16.13 -4.07 8.63
C TYR A 496 14.89 -4.30 9.48
N GLU A 497 14.06 -5.28 9.14
CA GLU A 497 12.87 -5.58 9.94
C GLU A 497 13.21 -6.00 11.37
N ARG A 498 14.28 -6.79 11.56
CA ARG A 498 14.74 -7.26 12.87
C ARG A 498 15.25 -6.13 13.74
N PHE A 499 16.21 -5.35 13.24
CA PHE A 499 16.87 -4.30 14.03
C PHE A 499 15.95 -3.10 14.29
N LEU A 500 15.13 -2.75 13.30
CA LEU A 500 14.37 -1.50 13.30
C LEU A 500 12.90 -1.69 13.64
N ASN A 501 12.46 -2.94 13.84
CA ASN A 501 11.07 -3.33 14.09
C ASN A 501 10.11 -2.82 13.00
N LEU A 502 10.55 -2.89 11.74
CA LEU A 502 9.76 -2.49 10.57
C LEU A 502 8.98 -3.67 9.99
N GLN A 503 7.97 -3.35 9.20
CA GLN A 503 7.20 -4.27 8.37
C GLN A 503 7.27 -3.80 6.93
N LEU A 504 8.28 -4.28 6.21
CA LEU A 504 8.56 -3.92 4.84
C LEU A 504 7.68 -4.71 3.86
N THR A 505 7.60 -4.20 2.63
CA THR A 505 6.84 -4.78 1.50
C THR A 505 7.75 -4.95 0.30
N ARG A 506 7.30 -5.67 -0.74
CA ARG A 506 8.06 -5.93 -1.99
C ARG A 506 8.64 -4.68 -2.65
N ASP A 507 8.06 -3.51 -2.39
CA ASP A 507 8.50 -2.24 -2.96
C ASP A 507 9.80 -1.71 -2.31
N HIS A 508 10.13 -2.18 -1.10
CA HIS A 508 11.35 -1.81 -0.37
C HIS A 508 12.59 -2.58 -0.82
N SER A 509 12.41 -3.60 -1.69
CA SER A 509 13.49 -4.28 -2.40
C SER A 509 13.39 -3.91 -3.88
N LEU A 510 14.35 -3.11 -4.35
CA LEU A 510 14.45 -2.72 -5.74
C LEU A 510 15.59 -3.50 -6.39
N THR A 511 15.33 -4.13 -7.54
CA THR A 511 16.37 -4.82 -8.32
C THR A 511 16.50 -4.19 -9.70
N SER A 512 17.65 -4.34 -10.35
CA SER A 512 17.82 -3.92 -11.76
C SER A 512 16.75 -4.54 -12.66
N GLY A 513 16.42 -5.82 -12.42
CA GLY A 513 15.36 -6.52 -13.13
C GLY A 513 14.01 -5.82 -13.02
N LYS A 514 13.59 -5.42 -11.81
CA LYS A 514 12.31 -4.70 -11.60
C LYS A 514 12.28 -3.37 -12.33
N VAL A 515 13.38 -2.60 -12.23
CA VAL A 515 13.48 -1.29 -12.87
C VAL A 515 13.40 -1.42 -14.39
N TYR A 516 14.22 -2.30 -14.97
CA TYR A 516 14.24 -2.51 -16.42
C TYR A 516 12.91 -3.05 -16.94
N SER A 517 12.28 -4.01 -16.24
CA SER A 517 10.95 -4.52 -16.61
C SER A 517 9.93 -3.38 -16.66
N ARG A 518 9.90 -2.52 -15.63
CA ARG A 518 8.96 -1.39 -15.56
C ARG A 518 9.21 -0.37 -16.66
N VAL A 519 10.47 -0.04 -16.95
CA VAL A 519 10.81 0.90 -18.04
C VAL A 519 10.46 0.31 -19.41
N PHE A 520 10.75 -0.97 -19.67
CA PHE A 520 10.37 -1.61 -20.92
C PHE A 520 8.85 -1.69 -21.08
N GLU A 521 8.10 -1.96 -20.01
CA GLU A 521 6.64 -1.89 -20.07
C GLU A 521 6.11 -0.49 -20.39
N LYS A 522 6.70 0.56 -19.80
CA LYS A 522 6.37 1.97 -20.09
C LYS A 522 6.70 2.33 -21.55
N GLU A 523 7.82 1.83 -22.06
CA GLU A 523 8.21 2.00 -23.47
C GLU A 523 7.19 1.37 -24.41
N ARG A 524 6.83 0.10 -24.19
CA ARG A 524 5.83 -0.61 -25.02
C ARG A 524 4.44 0.01 -24.94
N LYS A 525 4.09 0.65 -23.82
CA LYS A 525 2.83 1.41 -23.65
C LYS A 525 2.85 2.78 -24.33
N GLY A 526 4.03 3.27 -24.75
CA GLY A 526 4.19 4.58 -25.37
C GLY A 526 4.34 5.73 -24.38
N ASP A 527 4.64 5.48 -23.10
CA ASP A 527 4.73 6.51 -22.05
C ASP A 527 5.87 7.52 -22.31
N PHE A 528 6.86 7.15 -23.11
CA PHE A 528 7.98 8.01 -23.52
C PHE A 528 7.72 8.75 -24.85
N LEU A 529 6.49 8.74 -25.37
CA LEU A 529 6.07 9.47 -26.59
C LEU A 529 6.91 9.11 -27.83
N GLY A 530 7.32 7.84 -27.95
CA GLY A 530 8.14 7.34 -29.05
C GLY A 530 9.60 7.82 -29.05
N LYS A 531 10.04 8.54 -28.01
CA LYS A 531 11.45 8.93 -27.86
C LYS A 531 12.31 7.74 -27.49
N THR A 532 13.59 7.79 -27.87
CA THR A 532 14.58 6.78 -27.49
C THR A 532 14.77 6.75 -25.98
N VAL A 533 14.55 5.57 -25.39
CA VAL A 533 14.79 5.30 -23.97
C VAL A 533 16.27 4.96 -23.76
N GLN A 534 16.86 5.50 -22.70
CA GLN A 534 18.27 5.39 -22.36
C GLN A 534 18.43 5.22 -20.84
N VAL A 535 19.57 4.70 -20.39
CA VAL A 535 19.90 4.61 -18.96
C VAL A 535 19.80 5.97 -18.28
N VAL A 536 20.42 6.98 -18.88
CA VAL A 536 20.29 8.38 -18.46
C VAL A 536 19.40 9.11 -19.48
N PRO A 537 18.32 9.80 -19.07
CA PRO A 537 17.81 9.94 -17.71
C PRO A 537 16.80 8.86 -17.28
N HIS A 538 16.28 8.03 -18.19
CA HIS A 538 15.02 7.31 -17.97
C HIS A 538 15.09 6.23 -16.88
N ILE A 539 16.15 5.42 -16.84
CA ILE A 539 16.33 4.41 -15.79
C ILE A 539 16.59 5.09 -14.45
N ILE A 540 17.46 6.09 -14.43
CA ILE A 540 17.79 6.83 -13.21
C ILE A 540 16.55 7.50 -12.63
N GLN A 541 15.73 8.14 -13.47
CA GLN A 541 14.51 8.78 -13.03
C GLN A 541 13.52 7.76 -12.47
N GLU A 542 13.38 6.58 -13.10
CA GLU A 542 12.53 5.50 -12.55
C GLU A 542 12.99 5.07 -11.15
N VAL A 543 14.30 4.97 -10.93
CA VAL A 543 14.87 4.63 -9.62
C VAL A 543 14.59 5.74 -8.60
N ILE A 544 14.80 7.01 -8.96
CA ILE A 544 14.53 8.16 -8.08
C ILE A 544 13.05 8.18 -7.68
N ASP A 545 12.15 8.12 -8.66
CA ASP A 545 10.70 8.13 -8.45
C ASP A 545 10.29 6.98 -7.51
N TRP A 546 10.88 5.79 -7.71
CA TRP A 546 10.63 4.63 -6.85
C TRP A 546 11.08 4.88 -5.40
N ILE A 547 12.30 5.37 -5.20
CA ILE A 547 12.84 5.64 -3.86
C ILE A 547 11.97 6.67 -3.14
N GLU A 548 11.59 7.76 -3.81
CA GLU A 548 10.79 8.83 -3.20
C GLU A 548 9.36 8.39 -2.84
N ASP A 549 8.76 7.53 -3.65
CA ASP A 549 7.42 6.96 -3.39
C ASP A 549 7.44 6.00 -2.19
N VAL A 550 8.48 5.18 -2.10
CA VAL A 550 8.61 4.15 -1.04
C VAL A 550 9.05 4.76 0.28
N ALA A 551 9.95 5.75 0.26
CA ALA A 551 10.48 6.41 1.45
C ALA A 551 9.39 6.99 2.37
N LYS A 552 8.25 7.41 1.80
CA LYS A 552 7.14 8.05 2.52
C LYS A 552 6.17 7.04 3.15
N LYS A 553 6.27 5.75 2.82
CA LYS A 553 5.35 4.72 3.34
C LYS A 553 5.65 4.44 4.81
N ASN A 554 4.62 4.56 5.65
CA ASN A 554 4.73 4.17 7.05
C ASN A 554 4.80 2.64 7.14
N VAL A 555 5.93 2.15 7.66
CA VAL A 555 6.26 0.72 7.80
C VAL A 555 6.65 0.36 9.23
N ASP A 556 6.39 1.24 10.20
CA ASP A 556 6.67 0.96 11.61
C ASP A 556 5.63 -0.04 12.16
N ARG A 557 6.09 -1.14 12.80
CA ARG A 557 5.16 -2.17 13.34
C ARG A 557 4.27 -1.64 14.46
N LEU A 558 4.66 -0.56 15.13
CA LEU A 558 3.84 0.10 16.16
C LEU A 558 2.99 1.24 15.59
N GLY A 559 3.10 1.54 14.29
CA GLY A 559 2.35 2.60 13.63
C GLY A 559 2.62 4.00 14.20
N TRP A 560 3.83 4.24 14.73
CA TRP A 560 4.11 5.43 15.55
C TRP A 560 3.94 6.75 14.80
N ARG A 561 4.67 6.96 13.69
CA ARG A 561 4.54 8.14 12.82
C ARG A 561 5.18 7.93 11.45
N ASP A 562 4.82 8.78 10.50
CA ASP A 562 5.39 8.72 9.15
C ASP A 562 6.91 8.91 9.15
N PRO A 563 7.64 8.25 8.24
CA PRO A 563 9.09 8.35 8.19
C PRO A 563 9.56 9.77 7.90
N GLU A 564 10.59 10.21 8.62
CA GLU A 564 11.29 11.48 8.38
C GLU A 564 12.62 11.26 7.65
N MET A 565 13.18 10.06 7.78
CA MET A 565 14.38 9.63 7.06
C MET A 565 14.17 8.28 6.37
N CYS A 566 14.80 8.12 5.21
CA CYS A 566 14.88 6.86 4.50
C CYS A 566 16.34 6.38 4.51
N LEU A 567 16.53 5.16 5.01
CA LEU A 567 17.80 4.45 4.97
C LEU A 567 17.89 3.74 3.62
N LEU A 568 18.89 4.08 2.81
CA LEU A 568 19.08 3.53 1.48
C LEU A 568 20.36 2.70 1.43
N GLU A 569 20.24 1.40 1.14
CA GLU A 569 21.38 0.54 0.88
C GLU A 569 21.57 0.37 -0.63
N ILE A 570 22.79 0.60 -1.12
CA ILE A 570 23.18 0.18 -2.46
C ILE A 570 24.01 -1.10 -2.36
N GLY A 571 23.45 -2.19 -2.90
CA GLY A 571 24.10 -3.48 -3.09
C GLY A 571 25.31 -3.39 -4.03
N GLY A 572 26.08 -4.48 -4.10
CA GLY A 572 27.32 -4.49 -4.89
C GLY A 572 28.45 -3.63 -4.32
N THR A 573 29.42 -3.28 -5.17
CA THR A 573 30.52 -2.38 -4.84
C THR A 573 30.66 -1.24 -5.84
N VAL A 574 31.33 -0.15 -5.44
CA VAL A 574 31.68 0.95 -6.34
C VAL A 574 32.72 0.49 -7.33
N GLY A 575 32.46 0.66 -8.63
CA GLY A 575 33.34 0.23 -9.71
C GLY A 575 32.78 -0.92 -10.54
N ASP A 576 31.75 -1.60 -10.02
CA ASP A 576 31.04 -2.64 -10.77
C ASP A 576 30.10 -2.01 -11.80
N ILE A 577 30.07 -2.59 -13.01
CA ILE A 577 29.21 -2.13 -14.12
C ILE A 577 27.73 -2.09 -13.69
N GLU A 578 27.30 -3.08 -12.92
CA GLU A 578 25.92 -3.20 -12.44
C GLU A 578 25.54 -2.07 -11.47
N SER A 579 26.50 -1.56 -10.70
CA SER A 579 26.29 -0.52 -9.68
C SER A 579 26.28 0.90 -10.26
N GLU A 580 26.82 1.11 -11.47
CA GLU A 580 26.99 2.46 -12.06
C GLU A 580 25.69 3.24 -12.17
N VAL A 581 24.59 2.57 -12.52
CA VAL A 581 23.26 3.18 -12.60
C VAL A 581 22.87 3.82 -11.27
N TYR A 582 23.13 3.12 -10.17
CA TYR A 582 22.74 3.55 -8.83
C TYR A 582 23.69 4.59 -8.24
N VAL A 583 24.97 4.51 -8.58
CA VAL A 583 25.94 5.56 -8.24
C VAL A 583 25.53 6.88 -8.91
N GLU A 584 25.16 6.83 -10.19
CA GLU A 584 24.64 8.00 -10.90
C GLU A 584 23.29 8.47 -10.32
N THR A 585 22.40 7.55 -9.94
CA THR A 585 21.15 7.90 -9.22
C THR A 585 21.42 8.68 -7.94
N ILE A 586 22.36 8.26 -7.10
CA ILE A 586 22.70 8.99 -5.86
C ILE A 586 23.22 10.39 -6.19
N ARG A 587 24.05 10.51 -7.23
CA ARG A 587 24.58 11.80 -7.66
C ARG A 587 23.47 12.76 -8.07
N GLN A 588 22.51 12.28 -8.86
CA GLN A 588 21.33 13.06 -9.26
C GLN A 588 20.43 13.39 -8.06
N LEU A 589 20.22 12.44 -7.15
CA LEU A 589 19.43 12.65 -5.94
C LEU A 589 20.05 13.75 -5.04
N LYS A 590 21.36 13.71 -4.83
CA LYS A 590 22.09 14.73 -4.04
C LYS A 590 22.07 16.10 -4.72
N LEU A 591 22.11 16.16 -6.06
CA LEU A 591 21.98 17.41 -6.81
C LEU A 591 20.57 18.00 -6.74
N THR A 592 19.53 17.17 -6.87
CA THR A 592 18.13 17.61 -6.87
C THR A 592 17.66 18.03 -5.49
N LEU A 593 18.01 17.26 -4.46
CA LEU A 593 17.54 17.50 -3.09
C LEU A 593 18.48 18.43 -2.30
N GLY A 594 19.75 18.55 -2.66
CA GLY A 594 20.75 19.30 -1.92
C GLY A 594 21.48 18.47 -0.84
N ASN A 595 22.67 18.94 -0.46
CA ASN A 595 23.59 18.23 0.42
C ASN A 595 23.03 18.03 1.85
N GLU A 596 22.16 18.92 2.32
CA GLU A 596 21.51 18.83 3.62
C GLU A 596 20.36 17.81 3.68
N ASN A 597 20.03 17.16 2.56
CA ASN A 597 18.96 16.17 2.48
C ASN A 597 19.47 14.74 2.21
N VAL A 598 20.74 14.57 1.86
CA VAL A 598 21.35 13.27 1.53
C VAL A 598 22.71 13.13 2.21
N CYS A 599 22.82 12.19 3.15
CA CYS A 599 24.08 11.83 3.82
C CYS A 599 24.64 10.54 3.21
N LEU A 600 25.76 10.65 2.49
CA LEU A 600 26.45 9.53 1.84
C LEU A 600 27.49 8.91 2.77
N CYS A 601 27.23 7.67 3.17
CA CYS A 601 28.07 6.83 4.03
C CYS A 601 28.79 5.78 3.18
N HIS A 602 30.12 5.78 3.21
CA HIS A 602 30.95 4.82 2.47
C HIS A 602 31.52 3.74 3.38
N LEU A 603 31.20 2.47 3.12
CA LEU A 603 31.75 1.34 3.87
C LEU A 603 32.96 0.74 3.15
N SER A 604 34.11 0.70 3.82
CA SER A 604 35.36 0.17 3.28
C SER A 604 36.04 -0.79 4.25
N TYR A 605 36.80 -1.76 3.72
CA TYR A 605 37.61 -2.68 4.52
C TYR A 605 39.05 -2.16 4.70
N VAL A 606 39.52 -2.17 5.94
CA VAL A 606 40.90 -1.85 6.34
C VAL A 606 41.58 -3.15 6.78
N PRO A 607 42.38 -3.79 5.90
CA PRO A 607 43.06 -5.04 6.24
C PRO A 607 44.22 -4.82 7.21
N LEU A 608 44.50 -5.87 7.99
CA LEU A 608 45.74 -6.02 8.76
C LEU A 608 46.74 -6.79 7.89
N VAL A 609 47.97 -6.28 7.76
CA VAL A 609 49.00 -6.91 6.91
C VAL A 609 50.34 -6.94 7.62
N GLY A 610 51.05 -8.05 7.49
CA GLY A 610 52.39 -8.24 8.07
C GLY A 610 52.34 -8.93 9.44
N ARG A 611 53.50 -9.10 10.07
CA ARG A 611 53.62 -9.75 11.39
C ARG A 611 53.18 -8.87 12.55
N GLU A 612 53.06 -7.55 12.33
CA GLU A 612 52.69 -6.56 13.35
C GLU A 612 51.21 -6.14 13.27
N ASP A 613 50.38 -6.84 12.49
CA ASP A 613 48.97 -6.51 12.27
C ASP A 613 48.76 -5.02 11.89
N GLU A 614 49.62 -4.50 11.00
CA GLU A 614 49.57 -3.09 10.62
C GLU A 614 48.29 -2.80 9.80
N GLN A 615 47.52 -1.80 10.24
CA GLN A 615 46.31 -1.36 9.56
C GLN A 615 46.63 -0.61 8.26
N LYS A 616 46.27 -1.19 7.11
CA LYS A 616 46.54 -0.59 5.80
C LYS A 616 45.33 0.19 5.27
N SER A 617 45.44 1.52 5.26
CA SER A 617 44.39 2.43 4.78
C SER A 617 44.26 2.55 3.25
N LYS A 618 45.16 1.96 2.46
CA LYS A 618 45.24 2.17 1.00
C LYS A 618 44.00 1.68 0.23
N PRO A 619 43.43 0.50 0.53
CA PRO A 619 42.19 0.06 -0.11
C PRO A 619 41.05 1.06 0.06
N THR A 620 40.91 1.65 1.25
CA THR A 620 39.92 2.72 1.52
C THR A 620 40.17 3.97 0.69
N GLN A 621 41.42 4.40 0.57
CA GLN A 621 41.80 5.56 -0.24
C GLN A 621 41.44 5.38 -1.72
N HIS A 622 41.75 4.21 -2.29
CA HIS A 622 41.43 3.90 -3.69
C HIS A 622 39.92 3.77 -3.92
N SER A 623 39.20 3.18 -2.97
CA SER A 623 37.76 3.06 -3.05
C SER A 623 37.05 4.41 -3.01
N VAL A 624 37.49 5.33 -2.14
CA VAL A 624 36.96 6.72 -2.14
C VAL A 624 37.34 7.46 -3.43
N LYS A 625 38.56 7.27 -3.95
CA LYS A 625 38.95 7.84 -5.25
C LYS A 625 38.01 7.40 -6.38
N ALA A 626 37.55 6.15 -6.37
CA ALA A 626 36.59 5.65 -7.36
C ALA A 626 35.22 6.35 -7.26
N LEU A 627 34.73 6.64 -6.04
CA LEU A 627 33.53 7.47 -5.84
C LEU A 627 33.73 8.90 -6.35
N LEU A 628 34.87 9.51 -6.03
CA LEU A 628 35.18 10.88 -6.44
C LEU A 628 35.25 11.03 -7.96
N GLN A 629 35.78 10.04 -8.67
CA GLN A 629 35.80 10.00 -10.14
C GLN A 629 34.38 10.02 -10.75
N ARG A 630 33.38 9.60 -9.99
CA ARG A 630 31.95 9.63 -10.37
C ARG A 630 31.22 10.86 -9.81
N GLY A 631 31.96 11.83 -9.26
CA GLY A 631 31.38 13.07 -8.74
C GLY A 631 30.71 12.94 -7.38
N LEU A 632 31.00 11.89 -6.61
CA LEU A 632 30.47 11.69 -5.25
C LEU A 632 31.57 11.80 -4.18
N GLN A 633 31.41 12.78 -3.30
CA GLN A 633 32.19 12.87 -2.06
C GLN A 633 31.41 12.19 -0.93
N PRO A 634 31.97 11.16 -0.25
CA PRO A 634 31.36 10.60 0.95
C PRO A 634 31.38 11.63 2.09
N ASP A 635 30.28 11.70 2.83
CA ASP A 635 30.14 12.57 4.00
C ASP A 635 30.70 11.87 5.27
N MET A 636 30.57 10.54 5.33
CA MET A 636 31.12 9.68 6.37
C MET A 636 31.77 8.42 5.78
N ILE A 637 32.82 7.91 6.43
CA ILE A 637 33.52 6.69 6.04
C ILE A 637 33.51 5.71 7.20
N PHE A 638 32.91 4.55 6.97
CA PHE A 638 32.87 3.44 7.91
C PHE A 638 33.95 2.42 7.53
N CYS A 639 34.86 2.16 8.45
CA CYS A 639 36.01 1.31 8.23
C CYS A 639 35.82 -0.02 8.95
N ARG A 640 35.49 -1.07 8.21
CA ARG A 640 35.48 -2.44 8.72
C ARG A 640 36.93 -2.90 8.92
N CYS A 641 37.26 -3.35 10.12
CA CYS A 641 38.60 -3.82 10.46
C CYS A 641 38.49 -4.97 11.48
N PRO A 642 39.44 -5.91 11.57
CA PRO A 642 39.41 -6.89 12.64
C PRO A 642 39.52 -6.25 14.03
N ASN A 643 40.42 -5.26 14.18
CA ASN A 643 40.67 -4.54 15.43
C ASN A 643 40.18 -3.08 15.34
N GLU A 644 40.07 -2.40 16.47
CA GLU A 644 39.74 -0.97 16.50
C GLU A 644 40.79 -0.15 15.74
N LEU A 645 40.34 0.83 14.93
CA LEU A 645 41.25 1.70 14.20
C LEU A 645 42.14 2.52 15.13
N THR A 646 43.43 2.56 14.83
CA THR A 646 44.35 3.47 15.52
C THR A 646 44.06 4.92 15.15
N GLY A 647 44.34 5.85 16.08
CA GLY A 647 44.20 7.28 15.81
C GLY A 647 45.04 7.77 14.62
N GLU A 648 46.19 7.12 14.37
CA GLU A 648 47.03 7.41 13.20
C GLU A 648 46.34 6.99 11.89
N THR A 649 45.84 5.74 11.80
CA THR A 649 45.12 5.25 10.62
C THR A 649 43.90 6.11 10.35
N LYS A 650 43.15 6.49 11.38
CA LYS A 650 41.98 7.37 11.28
C LYS A 650 42.33 8.76 10.73
N ARG A 651 43.40 9.39 11.23
CA ARG A 651 43.93 10.67 10.69
C ARG A 651 44.37 10.55 9.23
N LYS A 652 45.05 9.45 8.89
CA LYS A 652 45.52 9.18 7.53
C LYS A 652 44.35 9.03 6.56
N ILE A 653 43.32 8.27 6.91
CA ILE A 653 42.11 8.13 6.10
C ILE A 653 41.48 9.50 5.90
N ALA A 654 41.18 10.23 6.98
CA ALA A 654 40.59 11.57 6.93
C ALA A 654 41.34 12.53 5.98
N PHE A 655 42.67 12.58 6.09
CA PHE A 655 43.53 13.42 5.26
C PHE A 655 43.44 13.06 3.76
N PHE A 656 43.57 11.78 3.42
CA PHE A 656 43.58 11.35 2.01
C PHE A 656 42.21 11.36 1.35
N THR A 657 41.12 11.22 2.12
CA THR A 657 39.76 11.15 1.60
C THR A 657 38.99 12.46 1.73
N GLN A 658 39.61 13.49 2.31
CA GLN A 658 39.00 14.82 2.54
C GLN A 658 37.71 14.76 3.38
N VAL A 659 37.63 13.80 4.29
CA VAL A 659 36.51 13.64 5.22
C VAL A 659 36.97 14.07 6.60
N HIS A 660 36.12 14.78 7.35
CA HIS A 660 36.45 15.24 8.69
C HIS A 660 36.81 14.06 9.61
N TYR A 661 37.83 14.21 10.47
CA TYR A 661 38.32 13.14 11.35
C TYR A 661 37.20 12.46 12.17
N LYS A 662 36.24 13.26 12.66
CA LYS A 662 35.07 12.77 13.42
C LYS A 662 34.14 11.84 12.60
N HIS A 663 34.15 11.95 11.27
CA HIS A 663 33.31 11.15 10.36
C HIS A 663 34.01 9.90 9.81
N VAL A 664 35.23 9.60 10.26
CA VAL A 664 35.89 8.31 9.99
C VAL A 664 35.57 7.37 11.16
N ILE A 665 34.66 6.43 10.93
CA ILE A 665 34.09 5.57 11.97
C ILE A 665 34.78 4.21 11.96
N SER A 666 35.23 3.76 13.12
CA SER A 666 35.80 2.42 13.32
C SER A 666 34.67 1.42 13.52
N VAL A 667 34.60 0.38 12.69
CA VAL A 667 33.62 -0.70 12.80
C VAL A 667 34.36 -2.03 12.91
N HIS A 668 34.80 -2.39 14.11
CA HIS A 668 35.64 -3.57 14.30
C HIS A 668 34.83 -4.88 14.43
N ASN A 669 35.50 -6.03 14.40
CA ASN A 669 34.83 -7.32 14.61
C ASN A 669 34.32 -7.41 16.06
N THR A 670 33.05 -7.76 16.21
CA THR A 670 32.41 -7.99 17.51
C THR A 670 32.08 -9.48 17.66
N SER A 671 31.95 -9.95 18.90
CA SER A 671 31.47 -11.31 19.17
C SER A 671 30.00 -11.49 18.79
N ASP A 672 29.27 -10.38 18.71
CA ASP A 672 27.85 -10.33 18.39
C ASP A 672 27.52 -9.15 17.47
N LEU A 673 26.77 -9.41 16.40
CA LEU A 673 26.25 -8.41 15.47
C LEU A 673 25.46 -7.28 16.17
N TYR A 674 24.72 -7.61 17.23
CA TYR A 674 23.89 -6.64 17.95
C TYR A 674 24.69 -5.64 18.80
N GLN A 675 26.00 -5.84 18.96
CA GLN A 675 26.90 -4.87 19.60
C GLN A 675 27.28 -3.71 18.66
N VAL A 676 27.11 -3.86 17.34
CA VAL A 676 27.48 -2.82 16.36
C VAL A 676 26.74 -1.49 16.62
N PRO A 677 25.42 -1.46 16.89
CA PRO A 677 24.73 -0.22 17.29
C PRO A 677 25.36 0.49 18.50
N LEU A 678 25.79 -0.26 19.54
CA LEU A 678 26.47 0.33 20.71
C LEU A 678 27.81 0.96 20.33
N MET A 679 28.54 0.33 19.40
CA MET A 679 29.80 0.87 18.86
C MET A 679 29.59 2.16 18.05
N LEU A 680 28.48 2.28 17.32
CA LEU A 680 28.14 3.48 16.58
C LEU A 680 27.65 4.61 17.50
N ASP A 681 26.90 4.26 18.55
CA ASP A 681 26.43 5.19 19.58
C ASP A 681 27.62 5.81 20.33
N ALA A 682 28.60 4.99 20.74
CA ALA A 682 29.83 5.45 21.40
C ALA A 682 30.68 6.41 20.53
N GLN A 683 30.53 6.35 19.21
CA GLN A 683 31.22 7.22 18.26
C GLN A 683 30.35 8.41 17.78
N ASN A 684 29.19 8.65 18.40
CA ASN A 684 28.27 9.76 18.09
C ASN A 684 27.85 9.82 16.61
N VAL A 685 27.58 8.65 16.02
CA VAL A 685 27.21 8.55 14.60
C VAL A 685 25.87 9.22 14.31
N ALA A 686 24.88 9.05 15.19
CA ALA A 686 23.56 9.66 15.02
C ALA A 686 23.66 11.19 15.02
N GLU A 687 24.40 11.76 15.97
CA GLU A 687 24.62 13.19 16.12
C GLU A 687 25.36 13.76 14.90
N SER A 688 26.36 13.05 14.38
CA SER A 688 27.08 13.43 13.15
C SER A 688 26.16 13.47 11.93
N ILE A 689 25.29 12.47 11.76
CA ILE A 689 24.31 12.41 10.67
C ILE A 689 23.30 13.57 10.78
N LEU A 690 22.78 13.82 11.99
CA LEU A 690 21.84 14.91 12.24
C LEU A 690 22.45 16.28 11.93
N GLU A 691 23.72 16.49 12.29
CA GLU A 691 24.48 17.71 12.00
C GLU A 691 24.65 17.91 10.48
N LEU A 692 25.09 16.87 9.77
CA LEU A 692 25.27 16.88 8.31
C LEU A 692 23.96 17.19 7.57
N LEU A 693 22.85 16.59 8.01
CA LEU A 693 21.52 16.79 7.43
C LEU A 693 20.80 18.05 7.93
N LYS A 694 21.41 18.80 8.85
CA LYS A 694 20.81 19.95 9.54
C LYS A 694 19.40 19.63 10.07
N PHE A 695 19.22 18.41 10.59
CA PHE A 695 17.92 17.90 10.99
C PHE A 695 17.74 17.99 12.50
N LYS A 696 16.59 18.50 12.92
CA LYS A 696 16.19 18.55 14.33
C LYS A 696 15.02 17.58 14.55
N PRO A 697 15.17 16.58 15.44
CA PRO A 697 14.09 15.67 15.78
C PRO A 697 12.86 16.40 16.33
N ASN A 698 11.68 15.94 15.96
CA ASN A 698 10.43 16.45 16.50
C ASN A 698 10.16 15.83 17.89
N ASN A 699 10.47 16.58 18.95
CA ASN A 699 10.31 16.12 20.33
C ASN A 699 8.89 16.24 20.90
N SER A 700 7.89 16.63 20.09
CA SER A 700 6.49 16.72 20.55
C SER A 700 5.83 15.35 20.76
N ILE A 701 6.32 14.32 20.07
CA ILE A 701 5.88 12.94 20.22
C ILE A 701 7.12 12.11 20.58
N PRO A 702 7.21 11.55 21.79
CA PRO A 702 8.35 10.73 22.18
C PRO A 702 8.30 9.36 21.50
N MET A 703 9.48 8.83 21.20
CA MET A 703 9.68 7.49 20.66
C MET A 703 9.27 6.44 21.71
N PRO A 704 8.63 5.33 21.31
CA PRO A 704 8.37 4.20 22.20
C PRO A 704 9.63 3.74 22.97
N PRO A 705 9.54 3.46 24.28
CA PRO A 705 10.69 3.09 25.12
C PRO A 705 11.50 1.89 24.62
N GLU A 706 10.86 0.99 23.87
CA GLU A 706 11.45 -0.20 23.25
C GLU A 706 12.55 0.13 22.24
N TYR A 707 12.53 1.35 21.68
CA TYR A 707 13.54 1.82 20.72
C TYR A 707 14.71 2.59 21.39
N SER A 708 14.74 2.66 22.72
CA SER A 708 15.82 3.34 23.45
C SER A 708 17.13 2.54 23.41
N MET A 709 18.26 3.25 23.47
CA MET A 709 19.57 2.59 23.61
C MET A 709 19.69 1.81 24.92
N LYS A 710 18.96 2.19 25.97
CA LYS A 710 18.90 1.45 27.25
C LYS A 710 18.26 0.08 27.07
N HIS A 711 17.18 -0.01 26.29
CA HIS A 711 16.57 -1.30 25.95
C HIS A 711 17.55 -2.14 25.12
N TRP A 712 18.18 -1.54 24.11
CA TRP A 712 19.15 -2.22 23.25
C TRP A 712 20.38 -2.73 24.01
N SER A 713 20.91 -1.95 24.96
CA SER A 713 22.04 -2.36 25.81
C SER A 713 21.64 -3.52 26.71
N THR A 714 20.45 -3.48 27.31
CA THR A 714 19.92 -4.58 28.14
C THR A 714 19.79 -5.87 27.34
N PHE A 715 19.36 -5.78 26.08
CA PHE A 715 19.31 -6.93 25.17
C PHE A 715 20.70 -7.50 24.84
N CYS A 716 21.71 -6.63 24.73
CA CYS A 716 23.09 -7.05 24.43
C CYS A 716 23.87 -7.56 25.65
N GLU A 717 23.38 -7.32 26.86
CA GLU A 717 23.99 -7.83 28.08
C GLU A 717 23.98 -9.37 28.08
N ASN A 718 25.15 -9.95 28.37
CA ASN A 718 25.41 -11.37 28.18
C ASN A 718 24.50 -12.19 29.10
N PRO A 719 23.78 -13.21 28.60
CA PRO A 719 22.94 -14.05 29.43
C PRO A 719 23.78 -14.81 30.47
N ASN A 720 23.12 -15.20 31.55
CA ASN A 720 23.65 -16.04 32.63
C ASN A 720 24.48 -17.23 32.10
N ASN A 721 25.34 -17.82 32.93
CA ASN A 721 26.20 -18.95 32.51
C ASN A 721 25.42 -20.23 32.11
N GLU A 722 24.11 -20.28 32.34
CA GLU A 722 23.25 -21.40 31.99
C GLU A 722 23.07 -21.52 30.46
N LYS A 723 23.25 -22.73 29.94
CA LYS A 723 23.16 -23.02 28.51
C LYS A 723 21.87 -23.75 28.15
N VAL A 724 21.36 -23.47 26.96
CA VAL A 724 20.35 -24.28 26.27
C VAL A 724 20.95 -24.87 25.00
N THR A 725 21.01 -26.20 24.92
CA THR A 725 21.56 -26.92 23.77
C THR A 725 20.43 -27.32 22.83
N VAL A 726 20.37 -26.68 21.67
CA VAL A 726 19.38 -26.98 20.61
C VAL A 726 20.08 -27.73 19.48
N ALA A 727 19.53 -28.89 19.10
CA ALA A 727 19.94 -29.57 17.88
C ALA A 727 19.18 -29.02 16.67
N MET A 728 19.89 -28.63 15.62
CA MET A 728 19.29 -28.16 14.37
C MET A 728 19.56 -29.15 13.24
N VAL A 729 18.47 -29.75 12.71
CA VAL A 729 18.54 -30.75 11.63
C VAL A 729 18.37 -30.06 10.27
N GLY A 730 19.48 -29.53 9.74
CA GLY A 730 19.52 -28.76 8.51
C GLY A 730 19.74 -29.60 7.25
N LYS A 731 19.52 -28.99 6.07
CA LYS A 731 19.88 -29.54 4.75
C LYS A 731 21.29 -29.10 4.30
N TYR A 732 21.73 -27.96 4.82
CA TYR A 732 22.97 -27.30 4.46
C TYR A 732 23.91 -27.35 5.66
N ASN A 733 25.22 -27.40 5.38
CA ASN A 733 26.25 -27.31 6.39
C ASN A 733 26.19 -25.93 7.06
N ALA A 734 26.93 -25.74 8.15
CA ALA A 734 26.90 -24.56 9.01
C ALA A 734 27.38 -23.23 8.36
N SER A 735 27.18 -23.02 7.05
CA SER A 735 27.20 -21.66 6.48
C SER A 735 26.05 -20.88 7.09
N THR A 736 26.39 -19.82 7.83
CA THR A 736 25.47 -19.02 8.65
C THR A 736 24.29 -18.44 7.89
N ASP A 737 24.48 -18.17 6.60
CA ASP A 737 23.58 -17.28 5.86
C ASP A 737 22.33 -17.99 5.36
N THR A 738 22.36 -19.32 5.23
CA THR A 738 21.22 -20.11 4.74
C THR A 738 20.11 -20.29 5.80
N TYR A 739 20.43 -20.06 7.07
CA TYR A 739 19.52 -20.23 8.21
C TYR A 739 19.52 -19.02 9.14
N LEU A 740 19.98 -17.86 8.68
CA LEU A 740 20.24 -16.71 9.54
C LEU A 740 18.98 -16.24 10.28
N SER A 741 17.80 -16.30 9.65
CA SER A 741 16.54 -15.91 10.32
C SER A 741 16.19 -16.85 11.48
N VAL A 742 16.38 -18.16 11.27
CA VAL A 742 16.17 -19.19 12.31
C VAL A 742 17.15 -19.00 13.47
N LEU A 743 18.43 -18.78 13.16
CA LEU A 743 19.48 -18.54 14.16
C LEU A 743 19.19 -17.30 15.00
N ASN A 744 18.76 -16.20 14.36
CA ASN A 744 18.40 -14.98 15.07
C ASN A 744 17.14 -15.17 15.92
N ALA A 745 16.12 -15.88 15.44
CA ALA A 745 14.91 -16.15 16.22
C ALA A 745 15.18 -16.99 17.48
N LEU A 746 16.04 -18.02 17.36
CA LEU A 746 16.53 -18.79 18.52
C LEU A 746 17.29 -17.90 19.49
N LYS A 747 18.17 -17.04 18.97
CA LYS A 747 18.97 -16.13 19.79
C LYS A 747 18.13 -15.09 20.52
N HIS A 748 17.19 -14.43 19.84
CA HIS A 748 16.25 -13.50 20.46
C HIS A 748 15.50 -14.16 21.64
N SER A 749 15.07 -15.41 21.43
CA SER A 749 14.34 -16.19 22.42
C SER A 749 15.21 -16.64 23.60
N ALA A 750 16.44 -17.07 23.32
CA ALA A 750 17.41 -17.45 24.35
C ALA A 750 17.81 -16.25 25.22
N LEU A 751 18.03 -15.08 24.61
CA LEU A 751 18.33 -13.84 25.33
C LEU A 751 17.16 -13.41 26.22
N GLU A 752 15.91 -13.47 25.74
CA GLU A 752 14.74 -13.14 26.59
C GLU A 752 14.60 -14.11 27.78
N CYS A 753 15.02 -15.37 27.60
CA CYS A 753 15.04 -16.38 28.66
C CYS A 753 16.27 -16.27 29.58
N ASN A 754 17.18 -15.33 29.33
CA ASN A 754 18.47 -15.20 30.03
C ASN A 754 19.32 -16.50 29.96
N LEU A 755 19.39 -17.11 28.78
CA LEU A 755 20.11 -18.36 28.49
C LEU A 755 21.14 -18.17 27.39
N LYS A 756 22.27 -18.86 27.50
CA LYS A 756 23.27 -18.96 26.42
C LYS A 756 22.88 -20.06 25.43
N LEU A 757 22.58 -19.68 24.19
CA LEU A 757 22.29 -20.64 23.12
C LEU A 757 23.55 -21.42 22.73
N ASN A 758 23.46 -22.75 22.75
CA ASN A 758 24.45 -23.67 22.23
C ASN A 758 23.81 -24.48 21.09
N LEU A 759 24.26 -24.29 19.85
CA LEU A 759 23.65 -24.95 18.70
C LEU A 759 24.48 -26.16 18.27
N LYS A 760 23.84 -27.32 18.23
CA LYS A 760 24.41 -28.56 17.68
C LYS A 760 23.87 -28.76 16.26
N TRP A 761 24.71 -28.58 15.26
CA TRP A 761 24.34 -28.86 13.87
C TRP A 761 24.33 -30.35 13.59
N ILE A 762 23.25 -30.84 13.00
CA ILE A 762 23.10 -32.24 12.60
C ILE A 762 22.76 -32.26 11.10
N ASP A 763 23.62 -32.91 10.31
CA ASP A 763 23.33 -33.18 8.90
C ASP A 763 22.33 -34.33 8.81
N PHE A 764 21.22 -34.11 8.09
CA PHE A 764 20.22 -35.14 7.81
C PHE A 764 20.83 -36.42 7.20
N ALA A 765 21.96 -36.31 6.50
CA ALA A 765 22.62 -37.43 5.85
C ALA A 765 23.21 -38.44 6.86
N GLU A 766 23.50 -37.99 8.08
CA GLU A 766 23.94 -38.84 9.19
C GLU A 766 22.80 -39.57 9.89
N LEU A 767 21.56 -39.09 9.68
CA LEU A 767 20.35 -39.61 10.31
C LEU A 767 19.76 -40.74 9.48
N LYS A 768 20.53 -41.83 9.37
CA LYS A 768 20.12 -43.10 8.79
C LYS A 768 19.98 -44.13 9.91
N ASP A 769 19.16 -45.15 9.69
CA ASP A 769 19.03 -46.31 10.58
C ASP A 769 18.57 -45.94 12.00
N TYR A 770 17.28 -45.64 12.13
CA TYR A 770 16.62 -45.26 13.38
C TYR A 770 16.92 -46.23 14.53
N GLY A 771 17.30 -45.70 15.69
CA GLY A 771 17.66 -46.49 16.88
C GLY A 771 19.08 -47.05 16.89
N SER A 772 19.88 -46.84 15.83
CA SER A 772 21.31 -47.16 15.86
C SER A 772 22.08 -46.26 16.82
N LYS A 773 23.22 -46.74 17.35
CA LYS A 773 24.07 -45.95 18.25
C LYS A 773 24.49 -44.61 17.64
N LYS A 774 24.82 -44.60 16.34
CA LYS A 774 25.21 -43.40 15.59
C LYS A 774 24.04 -42.40 15.47
N PHE A 775 22.82 -42.89 15.30
CA PHE A 775 21.62 -42.04 15.29
C PHE A 775 21.40 -41.39 16.66
N GLU A 776 21.48 -42.17 17.74
CA GLU A 776 21.27 -41.69 19.11
C GLU A 776 22.37 -40.71 19.57
N GLU A 777 23.63 -40.94 19.18
CA GLU A 777 24.77 -40.05 19.48
C GLU A 777 24.59 -38.64 18.92
N ASN A 778 23.89 -38.50 17.78
CA ASN A 778 23.56 -37.20 17.19
C ASN A 778 22.65 -36.36 18.11
N PHE A 779 21.76 -36.98 18.88
CA PHE A 779 20.82 -36.27 19.78
C PHE A 779 21.23 -36.29 21.25
N LYS A 780 22.41 -36.84 21.58
CA LYS A 780 22.95 -36.82 22.94
C LYS A 780 23.19 -35.39 23.45
N ASP A 781 22.84 -35.15 24.72
CA ASP A 781 23.02 -33.90 25.48
C ASP A 781 22.30 -32.68 24.87
N VAL A 782 21.17 -32.93 24.21
CA VAL A 782 20.32 -31.92 23.56
C VAL A 782 19.08 -31.66 24.42
N ASP A 783 18.77 -30.40 24.68
CA ASP A 783 17.56 -29.97 25.43
C ASP A 783 16.31 -29.92 24.53
N GLY A 784 16.48 -29.74 23.21
CA GLY A 784 15.38 -29.77 22.23
C GLY A 784 15.87 -29.76 20.78
N VAL A 785 14.98 -30.13 19.85
CA VAL A 785 15.28 -30.24 18.42
C VAL A 785 14.51 -29.19 17.62
N LEU A 786 15.18 -28.53 16.69
CA LEU A 786 14.57 -27.65 15.69
C LEU A 786 14.80 -28.25 14.30
N ILE A 787 13.71 -28.37 13.53
CA ILE A 787 13.76 -28.82 12.14
C ILE A 787 13.24 -27.70 11.25
N PRO A 788 14.11 -27.00 10.50
CA PRO A 788 13.71 -25.89 9.64
C PRO A 788 13.04 -26.40 8.36
N GLY A 789 12.46 -25.45 7.62
CA GLY A 789 11.90 -25.69 6.30
C GLY A 789 12.91 -26.24 5.28
N GLY A 790 12.42 -26.62 4.11
CA GLY A 790 13.24 -27.11 3.01
C GLY A 790 12.43 -27.41 1.76
N PHE A 791 13.14 -27.56 0.64
CA PHE A 791 12.58 -27.93 -0.67
C PHE A 791 13.34 -29.11 -1.26
N GLY A 792 12.64 -29.91 -2.08
CA GLY A 792 13.16 -31.08 -2.74
C GLY A 792 13.16 -32.34 -1.88
N THR A 793 13.38 -33.48 -2.53
CA THR A 793 13.37 -34.81 -1.90
C THR A 793 14.61 -35.13 -1.06
N ARG A 794 15.68 -34.34 -1.21
CA ARG A 794 16.94 -34.53 -0.48
C ARG A 794 16.75 -34.27 1.01
N GLY A 795 16.85 -35.34 1.80
CA GLY A 795 16.85 -35.31 3.26
C GLY A 795 15.49 -35.45 3.94
N LEU A 796 14.45 -35.83 3.19
CA LEU A 796 13.14 -36.13 3.76
C LEU A 796 13.21 -37.25 4.80
N ASP A 797 13.88 -38.37 4.49
CA ASP A 797 13.92 -39.53 5.39
C ASP A 797 14.60 -39.22 6.72
N GLY A 798 15.79 -38.61 6.71
CA GLY A 798 16.52 -38.27 7.95
C GLY A 798 15.76 -37.29 8.83
N LYS A 799 15.11 -36.28 8.22
CA LYS A 799 14.23 -35.35 8.95
C LYS A 799 12.96 -36.04 9.46
N ARG A 800 12.36 -36.96 8.69
CA ARG A 800 11.22 -37.78 9.14
C ARG A 800 11.59 -38.66 10.35
N LEU A 801 12.77 -39.26 10.34
CA LEU A 801 13.27 -40.02 11.49
C LEU A 801 13.54 -39.13 12.71
N SER A 802 13.91 -37.87 12.49
CA SER A 802 14.11 -36.90 13.58
C SER A 802 12.80 -36.50 14.27
N VAL A 803 11.72 -36.27 13.50
CA VAL A 803 10.40 -35.98 14.08
C VAL A 803 9.89 -37.18 14.88
N ARG A 804 10.09 -38.41 14.36
CA ARG A 804 9.82 -39.65 15.10
C ARG A 804 10.60 -39.75 16.40
N TYR A 805 11.90 -39.47 16.36
CA TYR A 805 12.75 -39.49 17.56
C TYR A 805 12.21 -38.56 18.65
N CYS A 806 11.83 -37.34 18.27
CA CYS A 806 11.29 -36.38 19.23
C CYS A 806 9.98 -36.88 19.84
N ARG A 807 9.10 -37.45 19.01
CA ARG A 807 7.83 -38.06 19.45
C ARG A 807 8.06 -39.24 20.42
N ASP A 808 8.90 -40.20 20.04
CA ASP A 808 9.15 -41.43 20.81
C ASP A 808 9.86 -41.15 22.15
N LYS A 809 10.82 -40.22 22.16
CA LYS A 809 11.61 -39.88 23.36
C LYS A 809 11.07 -38.70 24.17
N LYS A 810 9.96 -38.11 23.74
CA LYS A 810 9.36 -36.90 24.33
C LYS A 810 10.31 -35.70 24.40
N VAL A 811 11.20 -35.55 23.40
CA VAL A 811 12.14 -34.43 23.32
C VAL A 811 11.41 -33.22 22.71
N PRO A 812 11.47 -32.01 23.32
CA PRO A 812 10.87 -30.82 22.75
C PRO A 812 11.21 -30.61 21.28
N LEU A 813 10.20 -30.38 20.44
CA LEU A 813 10.36 -30.15 19.00
C LEU A 813 9.69 -28.84 18.57
N LEU A 814 10.45 -28.02 17.84
CA LEU A 814 9.91 -26.96 16.98
C LEU A 814 10.13 -27.33 15.50
N GLY A 815 9.06 -27.67 14.81
CA GLY A 815 9.07 -27.99 13.38
C GLY A 815 8.56 -26.84 12.53
N ILE A 816 9.28 -26.48 11.46
CA ILE A 816 8.91 -25.37 10.58
C ILE A 816 8.69 -25.87 9.15
N CYS A 817 7.57 -25.48 8.57
CA CYS A 817 7.15 -25.73 7.20
C CYS A 817 7.23 -27.22 6.83
N LEU A 818 8.33 -27.65 6.22
CA LEU A 818 8.58 -29.05 5.86
C LEU A 818 8.48 -30.02 7.06
N ALA A 819 8.86 -29.61 8.26
CA ALA A 819 8.81 -30.50 9.43
C ALA A 819 7.37 -30.87 9.84
N LEU A 820 6.39 -29.96 9.66
CA LEU A 820 4.97 -30.26 9.85
C LEU A 820 4.55 -31.36 8.87
N GLN A 821 4.90 -31.19 7.60
CA GLN A 821 4.58 -32.13 6.54
C GLN A 821 5.19 -33.51 6.81
N LEU A 822 6.43 -33.56 7.29
CA LEU A 822 7.10 -34.82 7.63
C LEU A 822 6.52 -35.48 8.88
N THR A 823 6.05 -34.70 9.86
CA THR A 823 5.31 -35.26 11.01
C THR A 823 4.03 -35.93 10.55
N VAL A 824 3.28 -35.30 9.65
CA VAL A 824 2.05 -35.88 9.08
C VAL A 824 2.34 -37.20 8.39
N VAL A 825 3.39 -37.26 7.55
CA VAL A 825 3.78 -38.50 6.88
C VAL A 825 4.19 -39.58 7.88
N GLU A 826 4.97 -39.21 8.90
CA GLU A 826 5.46 -40.15 9.92
C GLU A 826 4.32 -40.79 10.72
N VAL A 827 3.37 -39.99 11.23
CA VAL A 827 2.20 -40.52 11.96
C VAL A 827 1.27 -41.29 11.03
N ALA A 828 1.08 -40.84 9.79
CA ALA A 828 0.24 -41.55 8.81
C ALA A 828 0.76 -42.96 8.51
N GLN A 829 2.07 -43.18 8.58
CA GLN A 829 2.68 -44.50 8.35
C GLN A 829 2.29 -45.55 9.40
N GLU A 830 1.73 -45.15 10.55
CA GLU A 830 1.22 -46.10 11.56
C GLU A 830 -0.03 -46.84 11.07
N PHE A 831 -0.87 -46.18 10.27
CA PHE A 831 -2.14 -46.74 9.81
C PHE A 831 -2.20 -46.92 8.29
N GLU A 832 -1.28 -46.32 7.54
CA GLU A 832 -1.13 -46.45 6.10
C GLU A 832 0.38 -46.55 5.80
N PRO A 833 0.99 -47.75 5.85
CA PRO A 833 2.45 -47.91 5.75
C PRO A 833 3.09 -47.34 4.48
N LYS A 834 2.29 -47.12 3.42
CA LYS A 834 2.73 -46.52 2.15
C LYS A 834 2.59 -44.99 2.12
N ALA A 835 2.07 -44.36 3.18
CA ALA A 835 1.91 -42.92 3.24
C ALA A 835 3.24 -42.20 2.96
N CYS A 836 3.19 -41.20 2.08
CA CYS A 836 4.35 -40.45 1.64
C CYS A 836 4.03 -38.97 1.40
N HIS A 837 5.08 -38.19 1.22
CA HIS A 837 4.99 -36.79 0.78
C HIS A 837 4.80 -36.75 -0.74
N GLY A 838 3.93 -35.90 -1.27
CA GLY A 838 3.65 -35.83 -2.71
C GLY A 838 4.82 -35.36 -3.58
N GLU A 839 5.84 -34.75 -2.98
CA GLU A 839 7.11 -34.45 -3.66
C GLU A 839 7.97 -35.70 -3.93
N ASP A 840 7.73 -36.80 -3.22
CA ASP A 840 8.31 -38.11 -3.51
C ASP A 840 7.42 -38.85 -4.52
N SER A 841 7.72 -38.68 -5.82
CA SER A 841 6.91 -39.15 -6.94
C SER A 841 6.89 -40.67 -7.16
N LYS A 842 7.52 -41.45 -6.27
CA LYS A 842 7.63 -42.91 -6.41
C LYS A 842 6.33 -43.65 -6.16
N LEU A 843 5.40 -43.08 -5.39
CA LEU A 843 4.14 -43.71 -5.02
C LEU A 843 2.93 -42.94 -5.58
N PRO A 844 1.83 -43.64 -5.96
CA PRO A 844 0.64 -43.00 -6.51
C PRO A 844 -0.02 -41.97 -5.56
N PRO A 845 -0.74 -40.96 -6.09
CA PRO A 845 -1.36 -39.88 -5.31
C PRO A 845 -2.25 -40.30 -4.14
N LYS A 846 -2.87 -41.49 -4.20
CA LYS A 846 -3.69 -42.03 -3.10
C LYS A 846 -2.92 -42.23 -1.78
N TYR A 847 -1.60 -42.38 -1.85
CA TYR A 847 -0.74 -42.52 -0.68
C TYR A 847 -0.13 -41.18 -0.23
N HIS A 848 -0.50 -40.06 -0.86
CA HIS A 848 0.04 -38.75 -0.50
C HIS A 848 -0.72 -38.22 0.73
N ALA A 849 -0.12 -38.38 1.91
CA ALA A 849 -0.62 -37.77 3.15
C ALA A 849 -0.41 -36.26 3.17
N VAL A 850 0.54 -35.79 2.35
CA VAL A 850 0.78 -34.37 2.07
C VAL A 850 0.78 -34.20 0.55
N SER A 851 -0.09 -33.34 0.04
CA SER A 851 -0.39 -33.19 -1.37
C SER A 851 -0.10 -31.79 -1.89
N LEU A 852 0.22 -31.67 -3.18
CA LEU A 852 0.39 -30.39 -3.83
C LEU A 852 -0.97 -29.68 -3.90
N MET A 853 -1.13 -28.58 -3.16
CA MET A 853 -2.38 -27.82 -3.09
C MET A 853 -2.10 -26.33 -3.30
N PRO A 854 -1.85 -25.92 -4.55
CA PRO A 854 -1.47 -24.55 -4.85
C PRO A 854 -2.58 -23.57 -4.49
N GLU A 855 -2.20 -22.30 -4.39
CA GLU A 855 -3.18 -21.22 -4.35
C GLU A 855 -3.59 -20.88 -5.78
N TYR A 856 -4.90 -20.86 -6.01
CA TYR A 856 -5.49 -20.17 -7.13
C TYR A 856 -5.98 -18.83 -6.59
N GLU A 857 -5.11 -17.84 -6.62
CA GLU A 857 -5.53 -16.44 -6.48
C GLU A 857 -6.04 -16.02 -7.86
N GLY A 858 -7.34 -15.78 -7.98
CA GLY A 858 -7.98 -15.54 -9.26
C GLY A 858 -7.34 -14.37 -10.03
N LYS A 859 -7.20 -14.57 -11.34
CA LYS A 859 -6.76 -13.64 -12.41
C LYS A 859 -5.25 -13.44 -12.55
N GLY A 860 -4.73 -13.86 -13.70
CA GLY A 860 -3.37 -13.56 -14.19
C GLY A 860 -2.36 -14.69 -13.98
N ASN A 861 -2.31 -15.30 -12.80
CA ASN A 861 -1.42 -16.43 -12.54
C ASN A 861 -2.03 -17.74 -13.07
N LYS A 862 -1.76 -18.06 -14.33
CA LYS A 862 -1.99 -19.42 -14.86
C LYS A 862 -0.94 -20.36 -14.26
N GLY A 863 -1.34 -21.21 -13.32
CA GLY A 863 -0.45 -22.24 -12.76
C GLY A 863 -0.68 -22.51 -11.27
N ALA A 864 0.11 -23.46 -10.75
CA ALA A 864 0.11 -23.84 -9.34
C ALA A 864 0.90 -22.82 -8.50
N SER A 865 0.30 -21.67 -8.18
CA SER A 865 0.99 -20.60 -7.44
C SER A 865 1.27 -21.00 -5.97
N MET A 866 2.40 -20.52 -5.44
CA MET A 866 2.85 -20.81 -4.08
C MET A 866 1.98 -20.06 -3.06
N ARG A 867 1.71 -20.67 -1.89
CA ARG A 867 1.17 -19.94 -0.75
C ARG A 867 2.29 -19.09 -0.16
N LEU A 868 2.14 -17.77 -0.30
CA LEU A 868 3.22 -16.81 -0.05
C LEU A 868 2.73 -15.59 0.74
N GLY A 869 3.58 -15.03 1.60
CA GLY A 869 3.30 -13.82 2.37
C GLY A 869 2.48 -14.05 3.63
N ALA A 870 2.04 -12.96 4.25
CA ALA A 870 1.26 -12.96 5.47
C ALA A 870 -0.15 -13.57 5.22
N LYS A 871 -0.51 -14.60 5.98
CA LYS A 871 -1.84 -15.20 5.94
C LYS A 871 -2.38 -15.36 7.36
N GLU A 872 -3.69 -15.25 7.48
CA GLU A 872 -4.39 -15.48 8.74
C GLU A 872 -4.42 -16.97 9.08
N THR A 873 -4.25 -17.26 10.38
CA THR A 873 -4.43 -18.59 10.97
C THR A 873 -5.30 -18.44 12.20
N LYS A 874 -6.44 -19.14 12.21
CA LYS A 874 -7.34 -19.24 13.36
C LYS A 874 -6.82 -20.30 14.33
N LEU A 875 -6.64 -19.94 15.58
CA LEU A 875 -6.12 -20.82 16.63
C LEU A 875 -7.26 -21.55 17.37
N VAL A 876 -6.97 -22.77 17.82
CA VAL A 876 -7.89 -23.58 18.62
C VAL A 876 -7.63 -23.34 20.10
N LYS A 877 -8.68 -23.00 20.86
CA LYS A 877 -8.56 -22.71 22.31
C LYS A 877 -8.09 -23.93 23.09
N GLY A 878 -7.30 -23.70 24.14
CA GLY A 878 -6.76 -24.77 25.01
C GLY A 878 -5.59 -25.55 24.39
N THR A 879 -4.98 -25.03 23.32
CA THR A 879 -3.77 -25.58 22.70
C THR A 879 -2.55 -24.77 23.08
N ILE A 880 -1.35 -25.35 22.94
CA ILE A 880 -0.10 -24.64 23.23
C ILE A 880 0.01 -23.40 22.33
N ALA A 881 -0.36 -23.52 21.04
CA ALA A 881 -0.34 -22.38 20.13
C ALA A 881 -1.20 -21.20 20.62
N TYR A 882 -2.40 -21.45 21.16
CA TYR A 882 -3.26 -20.39 21.67
C TYR A 882 -2.64 -19.64 22.85
N ASP A 883 -1.99 -20.37 23.76
CA ASP A 883 -1.30 -19.82 24.93
C ASP A 883 -0.06 -19.02 24.53
N LEU A 884 0.73 -19.54 23.58
CA LEU A 884 1.93 -18.86 23.06
C LEU A 884 1.59 -17.53 22.38
N TYR A 885 0.46 -17.46 21.67
CA TYR A 885 0.00 -16.25 21.00
C TYR A 885 -0.95 -15.40 21.87
N ASP A 886 -0.83 -15.50 23.18
CA ASP A 886 -1.49 -14.64 24.17
C ASP A 886 -3.03 -14.65 24.09
N HIS A 887 -3.60 -15.81 23.76
CA HIS A 887 -5.04 -16.06 23.61
C HIS A 887 -5.70 -15.29 22.44
N LYS A 888 -4.94 -15.00 21.37
CA LYS A 888 -5.51 -14.46 20.12
C LYS A 888 -6.27 -15.53 19.36
N ASP A 889 -7.49 -15.22 18.92
CA ASP A 889 -8.28 -16.14 18.09
C ASP A 889 -7.71 -16.28 16.67
N VAL A 890 -7.10 -15.21 16.14
CA VAL A 890 -6.48 -15.18 14.81
C VAL A 890 -5.09 -14.55 14.91
N ILE A 891 -4.12 -15.19 14.25
CA ILE A 891 -2.75 -14.70 14.09
C ILE A 891 -2.44 -14.51 12.61
N VAL A 892 -1.43 -13.70 12.32
CA VAL A 892 -0.96 -13.44 10.96
C VAL A 892 0.52 -13.76 10.90
N GLU A 893 0.87 -14.75 10.07
CA GLU A 893 2.25 -15.23 9.92
C GLU A 893 2.58 -15.43 8.44
N ARG A 894 3.88 -15.44 8.13
CA ARG A 894 4.36 -15.47 6.74
C ARG A 894 4.56 -16.91 6.27
N HIS A 895 4.00 -17.23 5.12
CA HIS A 895 4.13 -18.55 4.49
C HIS A 895 5.02 -18.51 3.24
N ARG A 896 5.66 -19.64 2.94
CA ARG A 896 6.38 -19.90 1.69
C ARG A 896 6.42 -21.39 1.38
N HIS A 897 5.34 -21.94 0.84
CA HIS A 897 5.25 -23.38 0.53
C HIS A 897 4.14 -23.69 -0.49
N ARG A 898 4.16 -24.92 -1.03
CA ARG A 898 3.20 -25.40 -2.05
C ARG A 898 2.37 -26.60 -1.62
N TYR A 899 2.88 -27.37 -0.67
CA TYR A 899 2.30 -28.64 -0.23
C TYR A 899 1.51 -28.45 1.07
N GLN A 900 0.39 -29.16 1.18
CA GLN A 900 -0.52 -29.10 2.31
C GLN A 900 -0.91 -30.50 2.77
N VAL A 901 -1.36 -30.60 4.02
CA VAL A 901 -1.94 -31.84 4.56
C VAL A 901 -3.13 -32.26 3.70
N ASN A 902 -3.19 -33.53 3.33
CA ASN A 902 -4.32 -34.08 2.61
C ASN A 902 -5.52 -34.23 3.58
N PRO A 903 -6.67 -33.56 3.33
CA PRO A 903 -7.85 -33.64 4.20
C PRO A 903 -8.31 -35.07 4.48
N ASP A 904 -8.13 -36.00 3.53
CA ASP A 904 -8.53 -37.40 3.67
C ASP A 904 -7.79 -38.14 4.81
N TYR A 905 -6.64 -37.62 5.26
CA TYR A 905 -5.85 -38.19 6.36
C TYR A 905 -6.18 -37.56 7.72
N GLU A 906 -6.83 -36.39 7.77
CA GLU A 906 -6.94 -35.58 8.99
C GLU A 906 -7.65 -36.32 10.14
N GLU A 907 -8.83 -36.90 9.89
CA GLU A 907 -9.59 -37.61 10.93
C GLU A 907 -8.81 -38.81 11.50
N ARG A 908 -8.06 -39.52 10.65
CA ARG A 908 -7.23 -40.66 11.06
C ARG A 908 -6.03 -40.18 11.88
N LEU A 909 -5.40 -39.08 11.49
CA LEU A 909 -4.30 -38.46 12.24
C LEU A 909 -4.76 -38.02 13.64
N GLU A 910 -5.93 -37.41 13.76
CA GLU A 910 -6.50 -36.98 15.05
C GLU A 910 -6.73 -38.17 15.99
N LYS A 911 -7.20 -39.31 15.47
CA LYS A 911 -7.33 -40.57 16.23
C LYS A 911 -5.99 -41.11 16.74
N HIS A 912 -4.87 -40.74 16.12
CA HIS A 912 -3.51 -41.12 16.51
C HIS A 912 -2.79 -40.03 17.32
N GLY A 913 -3.54 -39.11 17.93
CA GLY A 913 -3.01 -38.13 18.89
C GLY A 913 -2.50 -36.83 18.28
N VAL A 914 -2.71 -36.61 16.98
CA VAL A 914 -2.43 -35.32 16.33
C VAL A 914 -3.51 -34.31 16.70
N VAL A 915 -3.10 -33.08 17.01
CA VAL A 915 -4.00 -31.95 17.26
C VAL A 915 -3.71 -30.86 16.24
N PHE A 916 -4.67 -30.57 15.36
CA PHE A 916 -4.56 -29.46 14.41
C PHE A 916 -4.96 -28.14 15.09
N SER A 917 -4.00 -27.52 15.79
CA SER A 917 -4.24 -26.35 16.66
C SER A 917 -4.37 -25.01 15.93
N GLY A 918 -4.15 -24.98 14.62
CA GLY A 918 -4.31 -23.76 13.82
C GLY A 918 -4.67 -24.05 12.36
N ARG A 919 -5.63 -23.28 11.81
CA ARG A 919 -6.13 -23.45 10.44
C ARG A 919 -6.31 -22.14 9.70
N ASP A 920 -6.16 -22.17 8.38
CA ASP A 920 -6.55 -21.08 7.49
C ASP A 920 -8.08 -20.85 7.61
N PRO A 921 -8.55 -19.64 7.94
CA PRO A 921 -9.97 -19.38 8.16
C PRO A 921 -10.83 -19.44 6.88
N VAL A 922 -10.23 -19.32 5.70
CA VAL A 922 -10.92 -19.27 4.40
C VAL A 922 -10.95 -20.65 3.75
N LYS A 923 -9.80 -21.33 3.65
CA LYS A 923 -9.66 -22.61 2.94
C LYS A 923 -9.58 -23.82 3.87
N ASN A 924 -9.67 -23.61 5.18
CA ASN A 924 -9.61 -24.63 6.22
C ASN A 924 -8.33 -25.50 6.20
N ARG A 925 -7.25 -24.99 5.62
CA ARG A 925 -5.96 -25.69 5.49
C ARG A 925 -5.23 -25.71 6.84
N VAL A 926 -4.67 -26.86 7.19
CA VAL A 926 -3.84 -27.01 8.39
C VAL A 926 -2.66 -26.05 8.35
N SER A 927 -2.47 -25.30 9.42
CA SER A 927 -1.36 -24.34 9.57
C SER A 927 -0.51 -24.60 10.81
N ILE A 928 -1.05 -25.25 11.83
CA ILE A 928 -0.32 -25.67 13.04
C ILE A 928 -0.73 -27.08 13.42
N LEU A 929 0.26 -27.88 13.82
CA LEU A 929 0.12 -29.24 14.30
C LEU A 929 0.82 -29.37 15.66
N GLU A 930 0.12 -29.98 16.60
CA GLU A 930 0.62 -30.37 17.92
C GLU A 930 0.42 -31.89 18.14
N LEU A 931 1.12 -32.45 19.14
CA LEU A 931 0.85 -33.81 19.61
C LEU A 931 0.31 -33.80 21.04
N LYS A 932 -0.75 -34.58 21.27
CA LYS A 932 -1.29 -34.80 22.61
C LYS A 932 -0.27 -35.52 23.51
N ASP A 933 -0.27 -35.21 24.80
CA ASP A 933 0.56 -35.86 25.83
C ASP A 933 2.09 -35.75 25.63
N HIS A 934 2.53 -34.76 24.85
CA HIS A 934 3.94 -34.40 24.64
C HIS A 934 4.29 -33.07 25.33
N PRO A 935 5.46 -32.92 25.98
CA PRO A 935 5.82 -31.70 26.72
C PRO A 935 5.84 -30.44 25.87
N PHE A 936 6.39 -30.53 24.65
CA PHE A 936 6.31 -29.49 23.63
C PHE A 936 6.56 -30.09 22.25
N TYR A 937 5.52 -30.25 21.43
CA TYR A 937 5.67 -30.69 20.04
C TYR A 937 4.85 -29.73 19.19
N LEU A 938 5.48 -28.71 18.65
CA LEU A 938 4.80 -27.67 17.88
C LEU A 938 5.40 -27.62 16.48
N CYS A 939 4.56 -27.88 15.48
CA CYS A 939 4.92 -27.77 14.08
C CYS A 939 4.07 -26.69 13.42
N THR A 940 4.69 -25.77 12.68
CA THR A 940 4.00 -24.70 11.95
C THR A 940 4.20 -24.84 10.45
N GLN A 941 3.19 -24.49 9.66
CA GLN A 941 3.30 -24.43 8.20
C GLN A 941 3.85 -23.07 7.73
N PHE A 942 3.66 -22.01 8.52
CA PHE A 942 4.31 -20.72 8.34
C PHE A 942 5.74 -20.73 8.90
N HIS A 943 6.47 -19.64 8.63
CA HIS A 943 7.83 -19.38 9.05
C HIS A 943 7.86 -18.33 10.17
N PRO A 944 7.78 -18.74 11.45
CA PRO A 944 7.73 -17.81 12.59
C PRO A 944 9.03 -17.02 12.80
N GLU A 945 10.13 -17.40 12.14
CA GLU A 945 11.41 -16.71 12.21
C GLU A 945 11.38 -15.29 11.63
N TYR A 946 10.61 -15.05 10.56
CA TYR A 946 10.58 -13.76 9.87
C TYR A 946 9.96 -12.64 10.71
N THR A 947 9.16 -12.97 11.71
CA THR A 947 8.49 -11.98 12.56
C THR A 947 9.24 -11.71 13.87
N SER A 948 10.30 -12.48 14.18
CA SER A 948 11.07 -12.32 15.42
C SER A 948 11.95 -11.07 15.41
N THR A 949 11.90 -10.26 16.47
CA THR A 949 12.81 -9.11 16.67
C THR A 949 13.49 -9.16 18.04
N PRO A 950 14.57 -8.39 18.29
CA PRO A 950 15.16 -8.23 19.62
C PRO A 950 14.17 -7.70 20.67
N ILE A 951 13.24 -6.85 20.24
CA ILE A 951 12.20 -6.26 21.10
C ILE A 951 11.12 -7.31 21.42
N LYS A 952 10.73 -8.11 20.42
CA LYS A 952 9.65 -9.08 20.52
C LYS A 952 10.05 -10.39 19.81
N PRO A 953 10.64 -11.34 20.55
CA PRO A 953 10.96 -12.66 20.01
C PRO A 953 9.73 -13.39 19.48
N SER A 954 9.94 -14.31 18.54
CA SER A 954 8.84 -15.07 17.96
C SER A 954 8.21 -16.01 18.99
N PRO A 955 6.87 -16.00 19.18
CA PRO A 955 6.24 -16.80 20.23
C PRO A 955 6.49 -18.32 20.16
N PRO A 956 6.46 -18.97 18.98
CA PRO A 956 6.84 -20.39 18.86
C PRO A 956 8.29 -20.67 19.30
N TYR A 957 9.24 -19.79 18.97
CA TYR A 957 10.64 -19.95 19.35
C TYR A 957 10.86 -19.71 20.85
N LEU A 958 10.23 -18.70 21.43
CA LEU A 958 10.29 -18.42 22.86
C LEU A 958 9.67 -19.55 23.68
N GLY A 959 8.51 -20.04 23.25
CA GLY A 959 7.85 -21.21 23.82
C GLY A 959 8.74 -22.45 23.79
N PHE A 960 9.40 -22.70 22.66
CA PHE A 960 10.31 -23.81 22.48
C PHE A 960 11.54 -23.74 23.40
N ILE A 961 12.21 -22.59 23.49
CA ILE A 961 13.38 -22.42 24.37
C ILE A 961 12.99 -22.58 25.84
N LEU A 962 11.85 -22.03 26.26
CA LEU A 962 11.33 -22.24 27.61
C LEU A 962 11.02 -23.71 27.88
N ALA A 963 10.44 -24.42 26.90
CA ALA A 963 10.15 -25.84 27.03
C ALA A 963 11.41 -26.70 27.14
N CYS A 964 12.48 -26.36 26.40
CA CYS A 964 13.79 -27.03 26.49
C CYS A 964 14.35 -27.03 27.92
N LYS A 965 14.07 -25.99 28.72
CA LYS A 965 14.49 -25.90 30.12
C LYS A 965 13.35 -26.13 31.12
N ASN A 966 12.22 -26.69 30.69
CA ASN A 966 11.02 -26.93 31.53
C ASN A 966 10.45 -25.67 32.22
N ARG A 967 10.67 -24.48 31.65
CA ARG A 967 10.22 -23.17 32.17
C ARG A 967 8.92 -22.65 31.56
N LEU A 968 8.41 -23.32 30.52
CA LEU A 968 7.23 -22.83 29.81
C LEU A 968 5.99 -22.78 30.70
N LYS A 969 5.69 -23.86 31.45
CA LYS A 969 4.52 -23.92 32.34
C LYS A 969 4.58 -22.84 33.43
N GLU A 970 5.76 -22.62 34.01
CA GLU A 970 5.97 -21.56 35.00
C GLU A 970 5.72 -20.17 34.41
N ARG A 971 6.28 -19.90 33.21
CA ARG A 971 6.07 -18.63 32.51
C ARG A 971 4.58 -18.37 32.22
N LEU A 972 3.87 -19.37 31.71
CA LEU A 972 2.44 -19.24 31.42
C LEU A 972 1.61 -19.05 32.70
N ALA A 973 1.90 -19.83 33.75
CA ALA A 973 1.20 -19.71 35.04
C ALA A 973 1.38 -18.31 35.66
N LYS A 974 2.60 -17.77 35.61
CA LYS A 974 2.92 -16.41 36.10
C LYS A 974 2.12 -15.31 35.39
N ASN A 975 1.77 -15.54 34.13
CA ASN A 975 1.18 -14.55 33.23
C ASN A 975 -0.29 -14.86 32.87
N GLY A 976 -0.98 -15.67 33.68
CA GLY A 976 -2.41 -15.97 33.48
C GLY A 976 -2.72 -16.75 32.20
N GLY A 977 -1.83 -17.69 31.83
CA GLY A 977 -1.94 -18.52 30.62
C GLY A 977 -1.29 -17.92 29.37
N LYS A 978 -0.74 -16.71 29.44
CA LYS A 978 -0.16 -16.00 28.29
C LYS A 978 1.36 -16.03 28.31
N LEU A 979 2.00 -16.01 27.14
CA LEU A 979 3.46 -16.01 27.04
C LEU A 979 4.06 -14.63 27.31
N LEU A 980 3.42 -13.58 26.77
CA LEU A 980 3.86 -12.19 26.78
C LEU A 980 5.30 -12.05 26.26
N SER A 981 5.51 -12.35 24.98
CA SER A 981 6.82 -12.19 24.34
C SER A 981 7.33 -10.75 24.40
N GLY A 982 8.61 -10.57 24.70
CA GLY A 982 9.29 -9.29 24.92
C GLY A 982 9.15 -8.73 26.35
N SER A 983 8.30 -9.34 27.20
CA SER A 983 7.98 -8.76 28.51
C SER A 983 9.13 -8.78 29.52
N SER A 984 10.15 -9.62 29.32
CA SER A 984 11.31 -9.69 30.22
C SER A 984 12.18 -8.43 30.21
N TYR A 985 12.10 -7.60 29.16
CA TYR A 985 12.88 -6.36 29.05
C TYR A 985 12.21 -5.14 29.69
N HIS A 986 10.91 -5.24 29.98
CA HIS A 986 10.18 -4.21 30.72
C HIS A 986 10.37 -4.47 32.22
N LYS A 987 11.49 -4.00 32.80
CA LYS A 987 11.60 -3.95 34.27
C LYS A 987 10.41 -3.13 34.81
N LYS A 988 9.71 -3.67 35.80
CA LYS A 988 8.84 -2.87 36.66
C LYS A 988 9.74 -1.83 37.33
N GLU A 989 9.54 -0.56 36.99
CA GLU A 989 9.97 0.54 37.87
C GLU A 989 9.23 0.45 39.21
#